data_AF-A0A967ASC7-F1
#
_entry.id   AF-A0A967ASC7-F1
#
_cell.length_a   1.000
_cell.length_b   1.000
_cell.length_c   1.000
_cell.angle_alpha   90.00
_cell.angle_beta   90.00
_cell.angle_gamma   90.00
#
_symmetry.space_group_name_H-M   'P 1'
#
loop_
_entity.id
_entity.type
_entity.pdbx_description
1 polymer ?
#
loop_
_entity_poly.entity_id
_entity_poly.type
_entity_poly.pdbx_seq_one_letter_code
_entity_poly.pdbx_strand_id
1 'polypeptide(L)'
;MRKIVPALGTPKIRVLILAIGIVIALGFDQVNQNNPILERILGKLAIYASTNSPEKIYIHTDKDIYTDGETIWFNTYLIDGIFHGPSDKSEVVYVELLNETDSLVAFRKLRIDRMTAPADFPLPIGLKEGNYLLRAYTKYMLNEQDPTVFQKVIPIYRQEVDALHDLSTFNSNAKATSAPLYDRSTENRNPKQVQLYPEGGDLVAGLSSVLGIEALDKNGEGLAVSGTIVNDSGKPMAFFNTHESGLGKVSFTPKPNEKYYAQVIVNDAEKNFLVPRALPSGFVMSIRNNGDHLVLNISTNIAHGLEGSFVIGHFRGDTFFKRQGTSEDADSYTVKLKTDRLMDGVAHFTLFSKEGQPICERLVFVDHPDNDKRLLVAQNAEKYGTRQKAGVAIKVTDSDGTLYKGDFSMSVVTKSNQLPKNMAKSDIKSWLLLDSDLGGTVKDPSYFFEDVSSERKFLLDALMLTHGWRRFAWKDLAQEQVNRKPTYSPEKAEGITLSGYTALNKNPDVRKQATVALRIPERGISETQITDARGRFSFGPYPLENGEKTYLEVVESPKKRRSNHGTIAIFLDKNRPEVPVTRVEKIRFSQSKLNPEIIKKGVDPNSKQSDISTYLRQSYTKKVADFQYDPTVTQLDEVAVSAQKKDVYDKVDTPLLVTNPNVRLFPDSLDTGIPVTAMDIIARAPGITVSGIPPNQTLKIKTFSGHGNSGGILYLVNNSEVPLEFIQTMDPSDILFVDVLRGVEAAAYGSRASKGAVVITTRSRKSDEKPRLDYDKDPNLIIPNFYKEREFYTPTYSTESQKAAVKHDYRTTLLWRPNITIEDSGSTLVNFFTGDTRGDFVIKVEGITRDGSAVVGYSEFTVE
;
A
#
# COMPACT_ATOMS: atom_id res chain seq x y z
N MET A 1 -81.25 -6.30 19.17
CA MET A 1 -82.56 -6.95 18.91
C MET A 1 -82.45 -7.81 17.65
N ARG A 2 -83.01 -9.04 17.75
CA ARG A 2 -83.45 -9.97 16.69
C ARG A 2 -82.43 -10.64 15.73
N LYS A 3 -82.19 -11.91 16.10
CA LYS A 3 -81.99 -13.13 15.30
C LYS A 3 -82.68 -13.16 13.91
N ILE A 4 -82.14 -13.94 12.97
CA ILE A 4 -82.71 -15.23 12.48
C ILE A 4 -81.78 -15.84 11.39
N VAL A 5 -81.55 -17.16 11.52
CA VAL A 5 -80.94 -18.09 10.54
C VAL A 5 -82.11 -18.88 9.89
N PRO A 6 -82.04 -19.29 8.61
CA PRO A 6 -81.94 -20.74 8.28
C PRO A 6 -81.00 -21.00 7.08
N ALA A 7 -80.10 -21.99 7.06
CA ALA A 7 -80.24 -23.46 7.11
C ALA A 7 -80.65 -24.13 5.78
N LEU A 8 -79.90 -25.21 5.46
CA LEU A 8 -80.10 -26.29 4.47
C LEU A 8 -79.78 -25.99 2.97
N GLY A 9 -79.03 -26.82 2.23
CA GLY A 9 -78.47 -28.13 2.58
C GLY A 9 -77.69 -28.84 1.47
N THR A 10 -77.06 -29.93 1.91
CA THR A 10 -76.59 -31.14 1.19
C THR A 10 -75.29 -31.12 0.38
N PRO A 11 -74.52 -32.24 0.41
CA PRO A 11 -73.10 -32.27 0.08
C PRO A 11 -72.86 -33.07 -1.20
N LYS A 12 -72.85 -32.42 -2.36
CA LYS A 12 -72.41 -33.08 -3.62
C LYS A 12 -71.48 -32.24 -4.51
N ILE A 13 -71.04 -31.07 -4.06
CA ILE A 13 -70.17 -30.15 -4.83
C ILE A 13 -68.81 -29.90 -4.13
N ARG A 14 -68.38 -30.82 -3.26
CA ARG A 14 -67.00 -30.79 -2.70
C ARG A 14 -66.07 -31.88 -3.21
N VAL A 15 -66.58 -32.88 -3.94
CA VAL A 15 -65.76 -33.95 -4.52
C VAL A 15 -65.40 -33.65 -5.99
N LEU A 16 -66.17 -32.83 -6.71
CA LEU A 16 -65.88 -32.50 -8.12
C LEU A 16 -64.97 -31.27 -8.29
N ILE A 17 -64.95 -30.33 -7.34
CA ILE A 17 -64.02 -29.18 -7.37
C ILE A 17 -62.64 -29.56 -6.84
N LEU A 18 -62.54 -30.59 -5.99
CA LEU A 18 -61.24 -31.14 -5.59
C LEU A 18 -60.61 -32.00 -6.70
N ALA A 19 -61.41 -32.67 -7.53
CA ALA A 19 -60.90 -33.47 -8.65
C ALA A 19 -60.43 -32.62 -9.85
N ILE A 20 -61.07 -31.46 -10.11
CA ILE A 20 -60.63 -30.54 -11.18
C ILE A 20 -59.51 -29.59 -10.68
N GLY A 21 -59.47 -29.29 -9.37
CA GLY A 21 -58.36 -28.56 -8.75
C GLY A 21 -57.07 -29.38 -8.60
N ILE A 22 -57.15 -30.71 -8.56
CA ILE A 22 -55.98 -31.60 -8.48
C ILE A 22 -55.44 -31.99 -9.86
N VAL A 23 -56.24 -31.90 -10.93
CA VAL A 23 -55.75 -32.14 -12.31
C VAL A 23 -55.15 -30.90 -12.98
N ILE A 24 -55.43 -29.68 -12.47
CA ILE A 24 -54.77 -28.45 -12.94
C ILE A 24 -53.51 -28.11 -12.10
N ALA A 25 -53.31 -28.78 -10.96
CA ALA A 25 -52.08 -28.70 -10.17
C ALA A 25 -50.99 -29.71 -10.58
N LEU A 26 -51.22 -30.53 -11.61
CA LEU A 26 -50.26 -31.51 -12.15
C LEU A 26 -49.65 -31.10 -13.50
N GLY A 27 -49.79 -29.82 -13.88
CA GLY A 27 -49.21 -29.27 -15.12
C GLY A 27 -47.84 -28.58 -14.97
N PHE A 28 -47.26 -28.56 -13.76
CA PHE A 28 -45.96 -27.93 -13.49
C PHE A 28 -44.97 -28.84 -12.74
N ASP A 29 -45.15 -30.16 -12.78
CA ASP A 29 -44.00 -31.06 -12.66
C ASP A 29 -43.45 -31.27 -14.07
N GLN A 30 -42.66 -30.32 -14.55
CA GLN A 30 -41.73 -30.63 -15.62
C GLN A 30 -40.92 -31.82 -15.15
N VAL A 31 -40.90 -32.86 -15.98
CA VAL A 31 -40.03 -34.02 -15.85
C VAL A 31 -38.61 -33.51 -15.58
N ASN A 32 -38.20 -33.56 -14.31
CA ASN A 32 -36.81 -33.39 -13.91
C ASN A 32 -36.04 -34.58 -14.50
N GLN A 33 -35.66 -34.48 -15.77
CA GLN A 33 -34.47 -35.17 -16.23
C GLN A 33 -33.31 -34.51 -15.49
N ASN A 34 -32.99 -35.01 -14.29
CA ASN A 34 -31.83 -34.57 -13.52
C ASN A 34 -30.60 -34.82 -14.39
N ASN A 35 -30.12 -33.80 -15.10
CA ASN A 35 -28.87 -33.89 -15.84
C ASN A 35 -27.74 -34.06 -14.81
N PRO A 36 -27.13 -35.26 -14.71
CA PRO A 36 -26.18 -35.56 -13.64
C PRO A 36 -24.92 -34.71 -13.73
N ILE A 37 -24.58 -34.22 -14.93
CA ILE A 37 -23.44 -33.34 -15.15
C ILE A 37 -23.73 -31.94 -14.62
N LEU A 38 -24.92 -31.40 -14.90
CA LEU A 38 -25.37 -30.12 -14.35
C LEU A 38 -25.35 -30.15 -12.82
N GLU A 39 -25.98 -31.16 -12.20
CA GLU A 39 -26.03 -31.27 -10.74
C GLU A 39 -24.62 -31.45 -10.13
N ARG A 40 -23.70 -32.12 -10.81
CA ARG A 40 -22.28 -32.20 -10.39
C ARG A 40 -21.59 -30.84 -10.43
N ILE A 41 -21.83 -30.03 -11.46
CA ILE A 41 -21.25 -28.67 -11.57
C ILE A 41 -21.83 -27.78 -10.48
N LEU A 42 -23.15 -27.81 -10.27
CA LEU A 42 -23.81 -27.06 -9.20
C LEU A 42 -23.30 -27.46 -7.81
N GLY A 43 -23.11 -28.75 -7.57
CA GLY A 43 -22.52 -29.24 -6.32
C GLY A 43 -21.09 -28.72 -6.10
N LYS A 44 -20.27 -28.66 -7.16
CA LYS A 44 -18.91 -28.10 -7.07
C LYS A 44 -18.90 -26.59 -6.81
N LEU A 45 -19.81 -25.84 -7.44
CA LEU A 45 -19.99 -24.41 -7.17
C LEU A 45 -20.47 -24.17 -5.73
N ALA A 46 -21.40 -24.99 -5.23
CA ALA A 46 -21.84 -24.92 -3.84
C ALA A 46 -20.71 -25.21 -2.84
N ILE A 47 -19.84 -26.20 -3.12
CA ILE A 47 -18.64 -26.47 -2.30
C ILE A 47 -17.67 -25.29 -2.36
N TYR A 48 -17.44 -24.73 -3.56
CA TYR A 48 -16.62 -23.55 -3.73
C TYR A 48 -17.18 -22.36 -2.92
N ALA A 49 -18.48 -22.12 -2.99
CA ALA A 49 -19.13 -21.00 -2.31
C ALA A 49 -19.18 -21.15 -0.79
N SER A 50 -19.35 -22.36 -0.27
CA SER A 50 -19.49 -22.61 1.16
C SER A 50 -18.17 -22.88 1.88
N THR A 51 -17.21 -23.53 1.22
CA THR A 51 -15.99 -24.02 1.87
C THR A 51 -14.76 -23.26 1.37
N ASN A 52 -14.62 -23.13 0.05
CA ASN A 52 -13.43 -22.55 -0.57
C ASN A 52 -13.59 -21.07 -0.96
N SER A 53 -14.61 -20.37 -0.42
CA SER A 53 -14.87 -18.97 -0.78
C SER A 53 -13.59 -18.12 -0.68
N PRO A 54 -13.33 -17.24 -1.66
CA PRO A 54 -12.18 -16.36 -1.63
C PRO A 54 -12.33 -15.31 -0.53
N GLU A 55 -11.22 -14.69 -0.14
CA GLU A 55 -11.24 -13.50 0.71
C GLU A 55 -11.02 -12.26 -0.16
N LYS A 56 -11.63 -11.13 0.22
CA LYS A 56 -11.35 -9.83 -0.38
C LYS A 56 -10.88 -8.87 0.71
N ILE A 57 -9.92 -8.01 0.34
CA ILE A 57 -9.46 -6.92 1.17
C ILE A 57 -9.77 -5.59 0.49
N TYR A 58 -10.14 -4.58 1.29
CA TYR A 58 -10.18 -3.18 0.88
C TYR A 58 -9.50 -2.32 1.93
N ILE A 59 -8.86 -1.20 1.55
CA ILE A 59 -8.34 -0.23 2.50
C ILE A 59 -8.92 1.16 2.22
N HIS A 60 -9.59 1.73 3.23
CA HIS A 60 -9.96 3.15 3.25
C HIS A 60 -8.83 3.95 3.90
N THR A 61 -8.32 4.97 3.21
CA THR A 61 -7.30 5.89 3.73
C THR A 61 -7.93 7.24 4.12
N ASP A 62 -7.37 7.96 5.08
CA ASP A 62 -7.92 9.26 5.50
C ASP A 62 -7.90 10.30 4.39
N LYS A 63 -6.80 10.29 3.62
CA LYS A 63 -6.52 11.18 2.49
C LYS A 63 -6.18 10.39 1.23
N ASP A 64 -6.25 11.06 0.09
CA ASP A 64 -5.79 10.50 -1.17
C ASP A 64 -4.38 10.96 -1.56
N ILE A 65 -3.95 12.13 -1.09
CA ILE A 65 -2.63 12.72 -1.34
C ILE A 65 -1.92 13.00 -0.01
N TYR A 66 -0.61 12.78 0.04
CA TYR A 66 0.19 13.02 1.24
C TYR A 66 1.45 13.83 0.93
N THR A 67 2.05 14.37 1.98
CA THR A 67 3.41 14.91 1.95
C THR A 67 4.35 14.15 2.87
N ASP A 68 5.66 14.27 2.66
CA ASP A 68 6.67 13.76 3.59
C ASP A 68 6.47 14.31 5.02
N GLY A 69 6.69 13.48 6.04
CA GLY A 69 6.43 13.83 7.44
C GLY A 69 4.98 13.65 7.90
N GLU A 70 4.01 13.43 7.01
CA GLU A 70 2.64 13.09 7.41
C GLU A 70 2.48 11.61 7.80
N THR A 71 1.28 11.22 8.22
CA THR A 71 0.92 9.82 8.46
C THR A 71 -0.22 9.44 7.52
N ILE A 72 -0.09 8.30 6.84
CA ILE A 72 -1.20 7.64 6.13
C ILE A 72 -2.00 6.89 7.17
N TRP A 73 -3.20 7.38 7.50
CA TRP A 73 -4.12 6.68 8.38
C TRP A 73 -5.04 5.83 7.55
N PHE A 74 -5.29 4.59 7.95
CA PHE A 74 -6.13 3.70 7.16
C PHE A 74 -6.86 2.64 7.97
N ASN A 75 -7.97 2.16 7.41
CA ASN A 75 -8.75 1.06 7.94
C ASN A 75 -8.84 -0.04 6.89
N THR A 76 -8.52 -1.26 7.30
CA THR A 76 -8.53 -2.44 6.43
C THR A 76 -9.82 -3.20 6.63
N TYR A 77 -10.51 -3.55 5.56
CA TYR A 77 -11.69 -4.40 5.56
C TYR A 77 -11.31 -5.78 5.02
N LEU A 78 -11.50 -6.85 5.79
CA LEU A 78 -11.39 -8.24 5.33
C LEU A 78 -12.79 -8.86 5.32
N ILE A 79 -13.21 -9.33 4.15
CA ILE A 79 -14.56 -9.86 3.95
C ILE A 79 -14.56 -11.15 3.14
N ASP A 80 -15.68 -11.87 3.23
CA ASP A 80 -15.98 -12.96 2.33
C ASP A 80 -16.08 -12.44 0.89
N GLY A 81 -15.39 -13.09 -0.04
CA GLY A 81 -15.29 -12.65 -1.41
C GLY A 81 -16.51 -12.95 -2.28
N ILE A 82 -17.56 -13.59 -1.77
CA ILE A 82 -18.79 -13.91 -2.49
C ILE A 82 -19.91 -12.96 -2.05
N PHE A 83 -20.21 -12.96 -0.76
CA PHE A 83 -21.33 -12.24 -0.16
C PHE A 83 -20.91 -10.91 0.46
N HIS A 84 -19.60 -10.61 0.55
CA HIS A 84 -19.06 -9.38 1.15
C HIS A 84 -19.41 -9.18 2.64
N GLY A 85 -19.84 -10.23 3.33
CA GLY A 85 -20.02 -10.25 4.78
C GLY A 85 -18.72 -10.54 5.56
N PRO A 86 -18.78 -10.67 6.88
CA PRO A 86 -17.63 -11.09 7.70
C PRO A 86 -17.07 -12.43 7.23
N SER A 87 -15.75 -12.58 7.26
CA SER A 87 -15.05 -13.84 6.99
C SER A 87 -14.46 -14.40 8.29
N ASP A 88 -14.74 -15.67 8.60
CA ASP A 88 -14.15 -16.37 9.75
C ASP A 88 -12.86 -17.14 9.38
N LYS A 89 -12.30 -16.91 8.18
CA LYS A 89 -11.13 -17.61 7.65
C LYS A 89 -9.84 -17.06 8.24
N SER A 90 -9.26 -16.03 7.63
CA SER A 90 -8.00 -15.43 8.07
C SER A 90 -8.25 -14.35 9.12
N GLU A 91 -7.38 -14.31 10.12
CA GLU A 91 -7.35 -13.29 11.18
C GLU A 91 -6.08 -12.43 11.08
N VAL A 92 -5.33 -12.57 9.98
CA VAL A 92 -4.07 -11.87 9.74
C VAL A 92 -4.06 -11.25 8.36
N VAL A 93 -3.80 -9.94 8.31
CA VAL A 93 -3.65 -9.17 7.08
C VAL A 93 -2.24 -8.58 6.98
N TYR A 94 -1.66 -8.65 5.80
CA TYR A 94 -0.38 -8.04 5.46
C TYR A 94 -0.63 -6.75 4.69
N VAL A 95 -0.05 -5.65 5.14
CA VAL A 95 -0.14 -4.34 4.46
C VAL A 95 1.26 -3.81 4.19
N GLU A 96 1.51 -3.42 2.95
CA GLU A 96 2.81 -2.98 2.44
C GLU A 96 2.66 -1.61 1.76
N LEU A 97 3.64 -0.74 1.99
CA LEU A 97 3.85 0.49 1.23
C LEU A 97 5.13 0.34 0.42
N LEU A 98 5.02 0.41 -0.91
CA LEU A 98 6.13 0.22 -1.85
C LEU A 98 6.42 1.53 -2.60
N ASN A 99 7.69 1.87 -2.82
CA ASN A 99 8.08 3.02 -3.63
C ASN A 99 7.91 2.74 -5.14
N GLU A 100 8.18 3.71 -6.01
CA GLU A 100 8.06 3.57 -7.48
C GLU A 100 8.94 2.45 -8.10
N THR A 101 10.01 2.05 -7.41
CA THR A 101 10.90 0.94 -7.81
C THR A 101 10.52 -0.39 -7.16
N ASP A 102 9.29 -0.49 -6.63
CA ASP A 102 8.74 -1.67 -5.96
C ASP A 102 9.51 -2.13 -4.70
N SER A 103 10.32 -1.24 -4.15
CA SER A 103 11.03 -1.48 -2.89
C SER A 103 10.14 -1.16 -1.70
N LEU A 104 10.21 -2.00 -0.66
CA LEU A 104 9.42 -1.86 0.56
C LEU A 104 9.86 -0.63 1.37
N VAL A 105 8.91 0.26 1.62
CA VAL A 105 9.10 1.50 2.41
C VAL A 105 8.60 1.28 3.83
N ALA A 106 7.43 0.67 3.98
CA ALA A 106 6.84 0.35 5.27
C ALA A 106 5.98 -0.91 5.18
N PHE A 107 5.82 -1.59 6.32
CA PHE A 107 5.08 -2.85 6.43
C PHE A 107 4.28 -2.91 7.74
N ARG A 108 3.09 -3.52 7.70
CA ARG A 108 2.28 -3.91 8.86
C ARG A 108 1.79 -5.34 8.72
N LYS A 109 1.86 -6.08 9.82
CA LYS A 109 1.12 -7.32 10.04
C LYS A 109 -0.02 -6.99 11.00
N LEU A 110 -1.25 -7.05 10.52
CA LEU A 110 -2.45 -6.67 11.28
C LEU A 110 -3.17 -7.91 11.76
N ARG A 111 -3.66 -7.88 12.98
CA ARG A 111 -4.66 -8.81 13.49
C ARG A 111 -6.04 -8.24 13.17
N ILE A 112 -6.96 -9.09 12.73
CA ILE A 112 -8.35 -8.72 12.44
C ILE A 112 -9.28 -9.63 13.24
N ASP A 113 -10.13 -9.03 14.08
CA ASP A 113 -11.00 -9.79 15.00
C ASP A 113 -12.41 -10.02 14.43
N ARG A 114 -12.92 -9.12 13.59
CA ARG A 114 -14.24 -9.26 12.93
C ARG A 114 -14.17 -8.98 11.43
N MET A 115 -14.06 -7.71 11.06
CA MET A 115 -14.10 -7.26 9.66
C MET A 115 -13.13 -6.12 9.40
N THR A 116 -12.78 -5.35 10.43
CA THR A 116 -11.92 -4.19 10.28
C THR A 116 -10.62 -4.30 11.09
N ALA A 117 -9.55 -3.74 10.57
CA ALA A 117 -8.27 -3.59 11.26
C ALA A 117 -7.69 -2.19 10.98
N PRO A 118 -7.76 -1.26 11.95
CA PRO A 118 -7.17 0.06 11.83
C PRO A 118 -5.64 -0.01 11.89
N ALA A 119 -4.96 0.84 11.12
CA ALA A 119 -3.52 0.99 11.19
C ALA A 119 -3.05 2.31 10.55
N ASP A 120 -1.74 2.52 10.55
CA ASP A 120 -1.14 3.73 10.01
C ASP A 120 0.31 3.54 9.55
N PHE A 121 0.74 4.40 8.62
CA PHE A 121 2.12 4.53 8.17
C PHE A 121 2.63 5.97 8.37
N PRO A 122 3.49 6.23 9.37
CA PRO A 122 4.21 7.50 9.44
C PRO A 122 5.21 7.58 8.30
N LEU A 123 5.15 8.66 7.53
CA LEU A 123 6.06 8.95 6.41
C LEU A 123 7.28 9.72 6.95
N PRO A 124 8.51 9.23 6.73
CA PRO A 124 9.71 9.96 7.13
C PRO A 124 9.79 11.33 6.45
N ILE A 125 10.34 12.32 7.16
CA ILE A 125 10.72 13.61 6.54
C ILE A 125 11.85 13.36 5.54
N GLY A 126 11.79 13.98 4.37
CA GLY A 126 12.75 13.80 3.29
C GLY A 126 12.50 12.56 2.41
N LEU A 127 11.37 11.87 2.60
CA LEU A 127 10.93 10.81 1.71
C LEU A 127 10.86 11.33 0.26
N LYS A 128 11.35 10.53 -0.70
CA LYS A 128 11.36 10.92 -2.11
C LYS A 128 9.92 11.08 -2.63
N GLU A 129 9.66 12.14 -3.37
CA GLU A 129 8.37 12.31 -4.05
C GLU A 129 8.12 11.20 -5.09
N GLY A 130 6.85 10.84 -5.29
CA GLY A 130 6.43 9.86 -6.30
C GLY A 130 5.12 9.13 -5.99
N ASN A 131 4.80 8.15 -6.82
CA ASN A 131 3.61 7.29 -6.70
C ASN A 131 3.92 5.98 -5.93
N TYR A 132 3.57 5.97 -4.65
CA TYR A 132 3.74 4.82 -3.79
C TYR A 132 2.57 3.84 -3.97
N LEU A 133 2.83 2.55 -3.86
CA LEU A 133 1.79 1.51 -3.95
C LEU A 133 1.49 0.99 -2.55
N LEU A 134 0.27 1.24 -2.08
CA LEU A 134 -0.31 0.63 -0.88
C LEU A 134 -0.95 -0.70 -1.30
N ARG A 135 -0.46 -1.81 -0.76
CA ARG A 135 -0.91 -3.16 -1.11
C ARG A 135 -1.33 -3.95 0.13
N ALA A 136 -2.40 -4.73 0.04
CA ALA A 136 -2.83 -5.60 1.13
C ALA A 136 -3.38 -6.95 0.69
N TYR A 137 -3.09 -7.98 1.49
CA TYR A 137 -3.46 -9.38 1.20
C TYR A 137 -3.45 -10.25 2.46
N THR A 138 -4.19 -11.36 2.44
CA THR A 138 -3.97 -12.50 3.36
C THR A 138 -3.11 -13.55 2.66
N LYS A 139 -2.52 -14.50 3.41
CA LYS A 139 -1.83 -15.64 2.77
C LYS A 139 -2.81 -16.52 1.99
N TYR A 140 -4.05 -16.65 2.45
CA TYR A 140 -5.04 -17.51 1.81
C TYR A 140 -5.43 -17.03 0.41
N MET A 141 -5.47 -15.71 0.19
CA MET A 141 -5.67 -15.11 -1.14
C MET A 141 -4.59 -15.52 -2.16
N LEU A 142 -3.39 -15.91 -1.70
CA LEU A 142 -2.26 -16.28 -2.57
C LEU A 142 -2.34 -17.71 -3.11
N ASN A 143 -3.42 -18.44 -2.81
CA ASN A 143 -3.65 -19.78 -3.37
C ASN A 143 -4.24 -19.75 -4.79
N GLU A 144 -4.79 -18.61 -5.22
CA GLU A 144 -5.29 -18.45 -6.59
C GLU A 144 -4.12 -18.39 -7.59
N GLN A 145 -4.35 -18.81 -8.83
CA GLN A 145 -3.32 -18.75 -9.88
C GLN A 145 -2.91 -17.30 -10.17
N ASP A 146 -3.90 -16.39 -10.22
CA ASP A 146 -3.72 -14.94 -10.37
C ASP A 146 -4.39 -14.22 -9.18
N PRO A 147 -3.71 -14.12 -8.01
CA PRO A 147 -4.30 -13.55 -6.80
C PRO A 147 -4.75 -12.10 -6.97
N THR A 148 -6.04 -11.84 -6.74
CA THR A 148 -6.56 -10.46 -6.68
C THR A 148 -6.27 -9.83 -5.32
N VAL A 149 -5.10 -9.21 -5.18
CA VAL A 149 -4.70 -8.45 -3.98
C VAL A 149 -5.15 -7.00 -4.06
N PHE A 150 -5.47 -6.37 -2.92
CA PHE A 150 -5.82 -4.95 -2.90
C PHE A 150 -4.60 -4.09 -3.24
N GLN A 151 -4.79 -3.10 -4.11
CA GLN A 151 -3.76 -2.15 -4.51
C GLN A 151 -4.35 -0.74 -4.69
N LYS A 152 -3.76 0.24 -4.01
CA LYS A 152 -4.08 1.67 -4.16
C LYS A 152 -2.78 2.46 -4.37
N VAL A 153 -2.75 3.32 -5.38
CA VAL A 153 -1.62 4.24 -5.59
C VAL A 153 -1.83 5.47 -4.70
N ILE A 154 -0.78 5.85 -3.97
CA ILE A 154 -0.74 6.98 -3.05
C ILE A 154 0.34 7.97 -3.53
N PRO A 155 -0.05 9.11 -4.11
CA PRO A 155 0.88 10.19 -4.44
C PRO A 155 1.45 10.81 -3.16
N ILE A 156 2.79 10.87 -3.07
CA ILE A 156 3.50 11.52 -1.97
C ILE A 156 4.37 12.64 -2.54
N TYR A 157 4.20 13.86 -2.05
CA TYR A 157 4.99 15.03 -2.42
C TYR A 157 6.03 15.38 -1.36
N ARG A 158 7.18 15.87 -1.80
CA ARG A 158 8.21 16.39 -0.90
C ARG A 158 8.00 17.88 -0.64
N GLN A 159 8.08 18.28 0.62
CA GLN A 159 8.10 19.70 1.01
C GLN A 159 9.55 20.20 1.04
N GLU A 160 10.03 20.85 -0.02
CA GLU A 160 11.36 21.49 -0.06
C GLU A 160 11.39 22.81 0.71
N VAL A 161 12.41 22.95 1.57
CA VAL A 161 12.58 24.05 2.54
C VAL A 161 13.23 25.30 1.88
N ASP A 162 13.94 25.15 0.75
CA ASP A 162 14.68 26.26 0.10
C ASP A 162 13.79 27.36 -0.52
N ALA A 163 12.47 27.14 -0.61
CA ALA A 163 11.51 28.16 -1.03
C ALA A 163 11.27 29.26 0.04
N LEU A 164 11.91 29.15 1.21
CA LEU A 164 11.74 30.00 2.39
C LEU A 164 12.17 31.46 2.26
N HIS A 165 13.04 31.81 1.31
CA HIS A 165 13.58 33.18 1.22
C HIS A 165 12.66 34.18 0.51
N ASP A 166 11.58 33.73 -0.13
CA ASP A 166 10.77 34.53 -1.07
C ASP A 166 9.31 34.69 -0.61
N LEU A 167 9.02 34.40 0.67
CA LEU A 167 7.69 34.56 1.28
C LEU A 167 7.50 35.96 1.91
N SER A 168 8.49 36.86 1.85
CA SER A 168 8.40 38.24 2.37
C SER A 168 8.07 39.29 1.29
N THR A 169 7.94 38.88 0.02
CA THR A 169 7.75 39.73 -1.17
C THR A 169 6.33 39.63 -1.75
N PHE A 170 5.33 39.26 -0.95
CA PHE A 170 3.92 39.10 -1.35
C PHE A 170 3.15 40.38 -1.73
N ASN A 171 3.81 41.52 -1.94
CA ASN A 171 3.13 42.76 -2.34
C ASN A 171 3.28 43.06 -3.84
N SER A 172 2.12 42.92 -4.50
CA SER A 172 1.58 43.69 -5.62
C SER A 172 2.39 43.86 -6.92
N ASN A 173 1.67 43.57 -8.01
CA ASN A 173 1.90 43.92 -9.42
C ASN A 173 2.73 42.95 -10.26
N ALA A 174 2.05 41.99 -10.90
CA ALA A 174 2.49 41.43 -12.17
C ALA A 174 1.27 41.09 -13.05
N LYS A 175 1.27 41.63 -14.27
CA LYS A 175 0.23 41.48 -15.28
C LYS A 175 0.01 40.01 -15.65
N ALA A 176 -1.27 39.64 -15.74
CA ALA A 176 -1.73 38.35 -16.20
C ALA A 176 -1.18 38.02 -17.59
N THR A 177 -0.47 36.90 -17.69
CA THR A 177 -0.35 36.15 -18.95
C THR A 177 -0.85 34.75 -18.66
N SER A 178 -2.11 34.53 -19.02
CA SER A 178 -2.80 33.24 -18.94
C SER A 178 -2.26 32.32 -20.03
N ALA A 179 -1.36 31.41 -19.65
CA ALA A 179 -1.09 30.21 -20.42
C ALA A 179 -1.34 29.00 -19.51
N PRO A 180 -2.35 28.16 -19.80
CA PRO A 180 -2.64 26.97 -19.01
C PRO A 180 -1.46 26.00 -19.07
N LEU A 181 -1.05 25.46 -17.92
CA LEU A 181 -0.16 24.29 -17.83
C LEU A 181 -0.94 23.03 -18.19
N TYR A 182 -1.34 22.93 -19.44
CA TYR A 182 -1.69 21.69 -20.12
C TYR A 182 -1.23 21.89 -21.55
N ASP A 183 -0.14 21.22 -21.92
CA ASP A 183 0.05 20.87 -23.32
C ASP A 183 -1.06 19.87 -23.66
N ARG A 184 -2.23 20.41 -24.03
CA ARG A 184 -3.17 19.72 -24.92
C ARG A 184 -2.58 19.79 -26.32
N SER A 185 -1.47 19.10 -26.54
CA SER A 185 -1.21 18.53 -27.85
C SER A 185 -2.18 17.38 -28.02
N THR A 186 -3.42 17.71 -28.37
CA THR A 186 -4.27 16.87 -29.23
C THR A 186 -3.67 16.78 -30.63
N GLU A 187 -2.36 16.56 -30.72
CA GLU A 187 -1.63 16.42 -31.97
C GLU A 187 -0.95 15.04 -31.95
N ASN A 188 -1.48 14.15 -32.80
CA ASN A 188 -0.92 12.84 -33.16
C ASN A 188 -0.88 11.73 -32.08
N ARG A 189 -1.94 11.55 -31.29
CA ARG A 189 -2.16 10.24 -30.62
C ARG A 189 -2.77 9.26 -31.62
N ASN A 190 -1.96 8.28 -32.03
CA ASN A 190 -2.32 7.28 -33.02
C ASN A 190 -2.62 5.94 -32.33
N PRO A 191 -3.67 5.19 -32.74
CA PRO A 191 -3.94 3.88 -32.20
C PRO A 191 -2.78 2.94 -32.54
N LYS A 192 -2.22 2.32 -31.51
CA LYS A 192 -1.23 1.24 -31.63
C LYS A 192 -1.93 -0.11 -31.71
N GLN A 193 -3.05 -0.25 -31.00
CA GLN A 193 -3.82 -1.49 -30.92
C GLN A 193 -5.32 -1.15 -30.96
N VAL A 194 -6.05 -1.85 -31.82
CA VAL A 194 -7.51 -1.90 -31.78
C VAL A 194 -7.89 -3.37 -31.75
N GLN A 195 -8.44 -3.83 -30.64
CA GLN A 195 -8.82 -5.22 -30.44
C GLN A 195 -10.32 -5.36 -30.31
N LEU A 196 -10.86 -6.41 -30.92
CA LEU A 196 -12.29 -6.72 -30.92
C LEU A 196 -12.50 -8.06 -30.22
N TYR A 197 -13.52 -8.11 -29.35
CA TYR A 197 -13.82 -9.24 -28.47
C TYR A 197 -15.26 -9.70 -28.73
N PRO A 198 -15.49 -10.89 -29.30
CA PRO A 198 -16.82 -11.40 -29.57
C PRO A 198 -17.57 -11.70 -28.28
N GLU A 199 -18.84 -11.31 -28.23
CA GLU A 199 -19.73 -11.60 -27.11
C GLU A 199 -19.87 -13.13 -26.96
N GLY A 200 -19.51 -13.65 -25.78
CA GLY A 200 -19.49 -15.09 -25.54
C GLY A 200 -18.17 -15.79 -25.86
N GLY A 201 -17.19 -15.10 -26.47
CA GLY A 201 -15.83 -15.59 -26.72
C GLY A 201 -15.50 -15.82 -28.19
N ASP A 202 -16.40 -16.47 -28.94
CA ASP A 202 -16.18 -16.84 -30.35
C ASP A 202 -17.16 -16.13 -31.28
N LEU A 203 -16.68 -15.79 -32.48
CA LEU A 203 -17.53 -15.29 -33.56
C LEU A 203 -17.98 -16.45 -34.44
N VAL A 204 -19.25 -16.52 -34.84
CA VAL A 204 -19.80 -17.66 -35.60
C VAL A 204 -20.47 -17.22 -36.90
N ALA A 205 -20.13 -17.89 -38.00
CA ALA A 205 -20.66 -17.59 -39.34
C ALA A 205 -22.20 -17.63 -39.37
N GLY A 206 -22.80 -16.55 -39.86
CA GLY A 206 -24.26 -16.41 -40.01
C GLY A 206 -25.01 -16.00 -38.73
N LEU A 207 -24.36 -15.96 -37.57
CA LEU A 207 -24.97 -15.54 -36.31
C LEU A 207 -24.56 -14.11 -35.96
N SER A 208 -25.52 -13.30 -35.53
CA SER A 208 -25.26 -11.93 -35.07
C SER A 208 -24.64 -11.96 -33.66
N SER A 209 -23.53 -11.28 -33.48
CA SER A 209 -22.84 -11.10 -32.20
C SER A 209 -22.56 -9.63 -31.94
N VAL A 210 -22.45 -9.22 -30.68
CA VAL A 210 -21.81 -7.95 -30.34
C VAL A 210 -20.30 -8.18 -30.27
N LEU A 211 -19.52 -7.20 -30.72
CA LEU A 211 -18.07 -7.15 -30.53
C LEU A 211 -17.78 -6.00 -29.57
N GLY A 212 -17.17 -6.29 -28.42
CA GLY A 212 -16.52 -5.28 -27.59
C GLY A 212 -15.25 -4.77 -28.29
N ILE A 213 -14.94 -3.49 -28.16
CA ILE A 213 -13.81 -2.85 -28.83
C ILE A 213 -12.95 -2.16 -27.77
N GLU A 214 -11.64 -2.35 -27.88
CA GLU A 214 -10.64 -1.65 -27.08
C GLU A 214 -9.60 -1.02 -28.02
N ALA A 215 -9.50 0.31 -27.98
CA ALA A 215 -8.53 1.09 -28.75
C ALA A 215 -7.52 1.76 -27.81
N LEU A 216 -6.25 1.39 -27.96
CA LEU A 216 -5.14 1.86 -27.13
C LEU A 216 -4.06 2.56 -27.96
N ASP A 217 -3.51 3.63 -27.39
CA ASP A 217 -2.37 4.36 -27.95
C ASP A 217 -1.04 3.64 -27.69
N LYS A 218 0.07 4.25 -28.11
CA LYS A 218 1.42 3.68 -27.93
C LYS A 218 1.83 3.47 -26.46
N ASN A 219 1.19 4.20 -25.55
CA ASN A 219 1.43 4.18 -24.11
C ASN A 219 0.41 3.30 -23.36
N GLY A 220 -0.46 2.58 -24.06
CA GLY A 220 -1.53 1.79 -23.44
C GLY A 220 -2.67 2.63 -22.86
N GLU A 221 -2.81 3.90 -23.25
CA GLU A 221 -3.96 4.72 -22.86
C GLU A 221 -5.10 4.55 -23.86
N GLY A 222 -6.34 4.54 -23.34
CA GLY A 222 -7.55 4.59 -24.13
C GLY A 222 -7.55 5.74 -25.14
N LEU A 223 -8.08 5.49 -26.33
CA LEU A 223 -8.14 6.46 -27.40
C LEU A 223 -9.50 6.43 -28.09
N ALA A 224 -10.12 7.60 -28.24
CA ALA A 224 -11.32 7.75 -29.05
C ALA A 224 -10.97 7.62 -30.55
N VAL A 225 -11.60 6.66 -31.21
CA VAL A 225 -11.34 6.28 -32.60
C VAL A 225 -12.65 5.97 -33.30
N SER A 226 -12.79 6.46 -34.54
CA SER A 226 -13.84 6.05 -35.48
C SER A 226 -13.25 5.10 -36.53
N GLY A 227 -13.95 4.03 -36.83
CA GLY A 227 -13.51 3.03 -37.81
C GLY A 227 -14.64 2.23 -38.43
N THR A 228 -14.27 1.40 -39.40
CA THR A 228 -15.20 0.53 -40.13
C THR A 228 -14.66 -0.89 -40.18
N ILE A 229 -15.49 -1.87 -39.85
CA ILE A 229 -15.18 -3.28 -40.12
C ILE A 229 -15.36 -3.51 -41.61
N VAL A 230 -14.30 -3.92 -42.28
CA VAL A 230 -14.26 -4.26 -43.71
C VAL A 230 -13.92 -5.73 -43.91
N ASN A 231 -14.36 -6.33 -45.02
CA ASN A 231 -13.95 -7.68 -45.40
C ASN A 231 -12.64 -7.67 -46.22
N ASP A 232 -12.14 -8.85 -46.61
CA ASP A 232 -10.92 -9.00 -47.46
C ASP A 232 -10.97 -8.22 -48.79
N SER A 233 -12.17 -7.88 -49.29
CA SER A 233 -12.35 -7.06 -50.51
C SER A 233 -12.41 -5.55 -50.25
N GLY A 234 -12.23 -5.10 -49.00
CA GLY A 234 -12.37 -3.70 -48.59
C GLY A 234 -13.82 -3.22 -48.51
N LYS A 235 -14.80 -4.12 -48.59
CA LYS A 235 -16.22 -3.75 -48.50
C LYS A 235 -16.58 -3.42 -47.05
N PRO A 236 -17.20 -2.26 -46.77
CA PRO A 236 -17.65 -1.90 -45.42
C PRO A 236 -18.82 -2.79 -44.97
N MET A 237 -18.73 -3.26 -43.72
CA MET A 237 -19.68 -4.18 -43.10
C MET A 237 -20.38 -3.58 -41.88
N ALA A 238 -19.65 -2.86 -41.02
CA ALA A 238 -20.21 -2.20 -39.84
C ALA A 238 -19.34 -1.00 -39.42
N PHE A 239 -19.95 0.07 -38.91
CA PHE A 239 -19.23 1.22 -38.38
C PHE A 239 -19.10 1.13 -36.85
N PHE A 240 -18.00 1.60 -36.31
CA PHE A 240 -17.80 1.65 -34.86
C PHE A 240 -17.12 2.94 -34.41
N ASN A 241 -17.38 3.31 -33.16
CA ASN A 241 -16.71 4.38 -32.45
C ASN A 241 -16.27 3.87 -31.08
N THR A 242 -15.17 4.42 -30.58
CA THR A 242 -14.68 4.20 -29.22
C THR A 242 -14.67 5.52 -28.45
N HIS A 243 -14.91 5.45 -27.15
CA HIS A 243 -14.87 6.57 -26.22
C HIS A 243 -13.41 6.97 -25.91
N GLU A 244 -13.18 8.10 -25.23
CA GLU A 244 -11.84 8.55 -24.80
C GLU A 244 -11.11 7.52 -23.91
N SER A 245 -11.86 6.62 -23.26
CA SER A 245 -11.32 5.48 -22.51
C SER A 245 -10.86 4.32 -23.39
N GLY A 246 -11.04 4.40 -24.72
CA GLY A 246 -10.74 3.34 -25.68
C GLY A 246 -11.85 2.30 -25.84
N LEU A 247 -12.89 2.34 -25.01
CA LEU A 247 -13.97 1.34 -25.02
C LEU A 247 -15.05 1.66 -26.06
N GLY A 248 -15.54 0.62 -26.73
CA GLY A 248 -16.68 0.71 -27.65
C GLY A 248 -17.33 -0.65 -27.84
N LYS A 249 -18.42 -0.70 -28.60
CA LYS A 249 -19.02 -1.96 -29.06
C LYS A 249 -19.77 -1.79 -30.37
N VAL A 250 -19.90 -2.87 -31.13
CA VAL A 250 -20.59 -2.90 -32.44
C VAL A 250 -21.27 -4.25 -32.66
N SER A 251 -22.47 -4.24 -33.25
CA SER A 251 -23.12 -5.49 -33.70
C SER A 251 -22.56 -5.94 -35.04
N PHE A 252 -22.25 -7.22 -35.18
CA PHE A 252 -21.62 -7.77 -36.37
C PHE A 252 -22.10 -9.19 -36.66
N THR A 253 -22.36 -9.48 -37.94
CA THR A 253 -22.72 -10.82 -38.43
C THR A 253 -21.71 -11.24 -39.50
N PRO A 254 -20.77 -12.16 -39.20
CA PRO A 254 -19.80 -12.62 -40.19
C PRO A 254 -20.44 -13.55 -41.22
N LYS A 255 -19.89 -13.53 -42.44
CA LYS A 255 -20.18 -14.51 -43.48
C LYS A 255 -19.22 -15.70 -43.41
N PRO A 256 -19.63 -16.87 -43.90
CA PRO A 256 -18.75 -18.05 -43.96
C PRO A 256 -17.47 -17.77 -44.77
N ASN A 257 -16.33 -18.22 -44.24
CA ASN A 257 -15.02 -18.21 -44.90
C ASN A 257 -14.46 -16.82 -45.30
N GLU A 258 -15.02 -15.71 -44.80
CA GLU A 258 -14.45 -14.38 -44.99
C GLU A 258 -13.54 -13.99 -43.81
N LYS A 259 -12.50 -13.18 -44.06
CA LYS A 259 -11.77 -12.48 -42.99
C LYS A 259 -12.17 -11.00 -42.96
N TYR A 260 -12.02 -10.42 -41.77
CA TYR A 260 -12.43 -9.06 -41.48
C TYR A 260 -11.32 -8.28 -40.81
N TYR A 261 -11.28 -6.97 -41.09
CA TYR A 261 -10.36 -6.03 -40.48
C TYR A 261 -11.14 -4.82 -39.96
N ALA A 262 -10.77 -4.33 -38.78
CA ALA A 262 -11.18 -3.02 -38.30
C ALA A 262 -10.24 -1.98 -38.94
N GLN A 263 -10.76 -1.25 -39.91
CA GLN A 263 -10.06 -0.19 -40.64
C GLN A 263 -10.29 1.15 -39.92
N VAL A 264 -9.19 1.81 -39.58
CA VAL A 264 -9.15 3.12 -38.91
C VAL A 264 -8.29 4.07 -39.71
N ILE A 265 -8.72 5.33 -39.87
CA ILE A 265 -7.94 6.36 -40.53
C ILE A 265 -7.08 7.10 -39.50
N VAL A 266 -5.77 7.10 -39.72
CA VAL A 266 -4.79 7.71 -38.82
C VAL A 266 -3.80 8.52 -39.67
N ASN A 267 -3.81 9.84 -39.53
CA ASN A 267 -2.96 10.76 -40.30
C ASN A 267 -3.10 10.54 -41.81
N ASP A 268 -4.35 10.48 -42.30
CA ASP A 268 -4.71 10.20 -43.69
C ASP A 268 -4.24 8.84 -44.25
N ALA A 269 -3.73 7.96 -43.38
CA ALA A 269 -3.35 6.59 -43.72
C ALA A 269 -4.30 5.58 -43.08
N GLU A 270 -4.71 4.57 -43.85
CA GLU A 270 -5.52 3.47 -43.36
C GLU A 270 -4.67 2.49 -42.55
N LYS A 271 -5.14 2.17 -41.34
CA LYS A 271 -4.60 1.10 -40.52
C LYS A 271 -5.64 0.03 -40.29
N ASN A 272 -5.27 -1.21 -40.60
CA ASN A 272 -6.12 -2.38 -40.44
C ASN A 272 -5.70 -3.20 -39.23
N PHE A 273 -6.66 -3.50 -38.37
CA PHE A 273 -6.49 -4.40 -37.22
C PHE A 273 -7.32 -5.65 -37.44
N LEU A 274 -6.78 -6.82 -37.14
CA LEU A 274 -7.45 -8.09 -37.42
C LEU A 274 -8.66 -8.28 -36.49
N VAL A 275 -9.82 -8.61 -37.07
CA VAL A 275 -11.00 -9.05 -36.30
C VAL A 275 -10.89 -10.56 -36.06
N PRO A 276 -11.31 -11.09 -34.90
CA PRO A 276 -11.32 -12.53 -34.63
C PRO A 276 -12.01 -13.33 -35.75
N ARG A 277 -11.39 -14.46 -36.12
CA ARG A 277 -11.88 -15.29 -37.21
C ARG A 277 -13.21 -15.94 -36.82
N ALA A 278 -14.19 -15.86 -37.71
CA ALA A 278 -15.46 -16.55 -37.54
C ALA A 278 -15.28 -18.08 -37.66
N LEU A 279 -15.80 -18.81 -36.68
CA LEU A 279 -15.96 -20.26 -36.73
C LEU A 279 -17.07 -20.64 -37.73
N PRO A 280 -16.90 -21.71 -38.52
CA PRO A 280 -17.95 -22.19 -39.42
C PRO A 280 -19.20 -22.66 -38.66
N SER A 281 -19.00 -23.26 -37.49
CA SER A 281 -20.07 -23.77 -36.62
C SER A 281 -19.77 -23.46 -35.16
N GLY A 282 -20.79 -23.09 -34.39
CA GLY A 282 -20.63 -22.77 -32.96
C GLY A 282 -21.90 -22.23 -32.32
N PHE A 283 -21.72 -21.60 -31.17
CA PHE A 283 -22.78 -21.01 -30.36
C PHE A 283 -22.49 -19.55 -30.11
N VAL A 284 -23.54 -18.73 -29.98
CA VAL A 284 -23.45 -17.33 -29.58
C VAL A 284 -24.41 -17.10 -28.42
N MET A 285 -23.93 -16.42 -27.38
CA MET A 285 -24.76 -15.92 -26.28
C MET A 285 -24.69 -14.40 -26.29
N SER A 286 -25.84 -13.75 -26.38
CA SER A 286 -25.96 -12.30 -26.24
C SER A 286 -26.84 -11.93 -25.07
N ILE A 287 -26.37 -11.02 -24.22
CA ILE A 287 -27.13 -10.57 -23.04
C ILE A 287 -27.31 -9.05 -23.09
N ARG A 288 -28.57 -8.62 -23.11
CA ARG A 288 -28.92 -7.21 -22.95
C ARG A 288 -29.39 -6.94 -21.53
N ASN A 289 -28.76 -5.98 -20.87
CA ASN A 289 -29.21 -5.47 -19.58
C ASN A 289 -30.12 -4.25 -19.78
N ASN A 290 -31.40 -4.38 -19.43
CA ASN A 290 -32.40 -3.31 -19.51
C ASN A 290 -32.60 -2.56 -18.18
N GLY A 291 -31.87 -2.93 -17.13
CA GLY A 291 -32.01 -2.40 -15.77
C GLY A 291 -32.84 -3.33 -14.89
N ASP A 292 -34.16 -3.39 -15.11
CA ASP A 292 -35.12 -4.21 -14.34
C ASP A 292 -35.11 -5.71 -14.75
N HIS A 293 -34.54 -6.02 -15.91
CA HIS A 293 -34.37 -7.38 -16.38
C HIS A 293 -33.20 -7.53 -17.35
N LEU A 294 -32.66 -8.75 -17.40
CA LEU A 294 -31.74 -9.22 -18.42
C LEU A 294 -32.51 -10.00 -19.50
N VAL A 295 -32.11 -9.81 -20.76
CA VAL A 295 -32.59 -10.61 -21.89
C VAL A 295 -31.42 -11.40 -22.45
N LEU A 296 -31.42 -12.71 -22.20
CA LEU A 296 -30.43 -13.66 -22.71
C LEU A 296 -30.96 -14.24 -24.03
N ASN A 297 -30.18 -14.11 -25.09
CA ASN A 297 -30.43 -14.76 -26.38
C ASN A 297 -29.31 -15.75 -26.64
N ILE A 298 -29.65 -17.01 -26.88
CA ILE A 298 -28.70 -18.06 -27.20
C ILE A 298 -29.08 -18.64 -28.53
N SER A 299 -28.11 -18.74 -29.43
CA SER A 299 -28.30 -19.27 -30.77
C SER A 299 -27.12 -20.12 -31.19
N THR A 300 -27.38 -21.07 -32.08
CA THR A 300 -26.38 -21.90 -32.75
C THR A 300 -26.75 -22.06 -34.21
N ASN A 301 -25.76 -22.36 -35.04
CA ASN A 301 -25.95 -22.78 -36.43
C ASN A 301 -25.77 -24.29 -36.61
N ILE A 302 -25.72 -25.04 -35.50
CA ILE A 302 -25.69 -26.50 -35.45
C ILE A 302 -27.12 -26.99 -35.23
N ALA A 303 -27.64 -27.79 -36.16
CA ALA A 303 -29.00 -28.31 -36.07
C ALA A 303 -29.24 -29.07 -34.76
N HIS A 304 -30.27 -28.66 -34.01
CA HIS A 304 -30.63 -29.13 -32.67
C HIS A 304 -29.48 -29.00 -31.65
N GLY A 305 -28.54 -28.09 -31.87
CA GLY A 305 -27.33 -27.96 -31.07
C GLY A 305 -27.58 -27.53 -29.62
N LEU A 306 -28.74 -26.94 -29.32
CA LEU A 306 -29.09 -26.52 -27.95
C LEU A 306 -29.79 -27.62 -27.13
N GLU A 307 -30.21 -28.71 -27.76
CA GLU A 307 -30.88 -29.81 -27.05
C GLU A 307 -29.92 -30.45 -26.02
N GLY A 308 -30.30 -30.41 -24.74
CA GLY A 308 -29.49 -30.94 -23.64
C GLY A 308 -28.31 -30.05 -23.21
N SER A 309 -28.05 -28.95 -23.90
CA SER A 309 -27.15 -27.88 -23.42
C SER A 309 -27.73 -27.21 -22.17
N PHE A 310 -26.92 -26.50 -21.39
CA PHE A 310 -27.43 -25.80 -20.21
C PHE A 310 -26.64 -24.54 -19.89
N VAL A 311 -27.32 -23.56 -19.30
CA VAL A 311 -26.75 -22.28 -18.87
C VAL A 311 -26.77 -22.19 -17.36
N ILE A 312 -25.68 -21.68 -16.80
CA ILE A 312 -25.56 -21.33 -15.38
C ILE A 312 -25.25 -19.84 -15.28
N GLY A 313 -26.02 -19.13 -14.45
CA GLY A 313 -25.76 -17.76 -14.01
C GLY A 313 -25.32 -17.74 -12.55
N HIS A 314 -24.19 -17.09 -12.24
CA HIS A 314 -23.66 -17.00 -10.88
C HIS A 314 -22.99 -15.65 -10.59
N PHE A 315 -22.96 -15.27 -9.32
CA PHE A 315 -22.12 -14.19 -8.78
C PHE A 315 -21.00 -14.80 -7.97
N ARG A 316 -19.75 -14.66 -8.42
CA ARG A 316 -18.57 -15.08 -7.64
C ARG A 316 -18.62 -16.54 -7.14
N GLY A 317 -19.35 -17.42 -7.82
CA GLY A 317 -19.55 -18.83 -7.47
C GLY A 317 -20.94 -19.16 -6.91
N ASP A 318 -21.69 -18.18 -6.40
CA ASP A 318 -23.06 -18.36 -5.93
C ASP A 318 -24.05 -18.36 -7.09
N THR A 319 -24.76 -19.47 -7.29
CA THR A 319 -25.63 -19.70 -8.45
C THR A 319 -27.03 -19.14 -8.22
N PHE A 320 -27.49 -18.26 -9.12
CA PHE A 320 -28.83 -17.68 -9.07
C PHE A 320 -29.72 -18.11 -10.25
N PHE A 321 -29.13 -18.66 -11.32
CA PHE A 321 -29.86 -19.04 -12.52
C PHE A 321 -29.35 -20.36 -13.09
N LYS A 322 -30.29 -21.25 -13.46
CA LYS A 322 -30.00 -22.45 -14.25
C LYS A 322 -31.13 -22.72 -15.25
N ARG A 323 -30.77 -23.11 -16.47
CA ARG A 323 -31.73 -23.57 -17.48
C ARG A 323 -31.10 -24.61 -18.40
N GLN A 324 -31.79 -25.71 -18.65
CA GLN A 324 -31.43 -26.70 -19.66
C GLN A 324 -32.24 -26.48 -20.94
N GLY A 325 -31.59 -26.64 -22.09
CA GLY A 325 -32.23 -26.56 -23.41
C GLY A 325 -33.04 -27.81 -23.71
N THR A 326 -34.25 -27.61 -24.25
CA THR A 326 -35.17 -28.68 -24.65
C THR A 326 -35.11 -28.94 -26.15
N SER A 327 -35.81 -29.98 -26.62
CA SER A 327 -35.97 -30.23 -28.06
C SER A 327 -36.73 -29.12 -28.78
N GLU A 328 -37.59 -28.36 -28.08
CA GLU A 328 -38.34 -27.22 -28.64
C GLU A 328 -37.46 -26.00 -28.89
N ASP A 329 -36.38 -25.86 -28.12
CA ASP A 329 -35.42 -24.77 -28.30
C ASP A 329 -34.61 -24.91 -29.60
N ALA A 330 -34.48 -26.14 -30.12
CA ALA A 330 -33.76 -26.51 -31.34
C ALA A 330 -32.41 -25.77 -31.52
N ASP A 331 -32.42 -24.65 -32.24
CA ASP A 331 -31.23 -23.87 -32.60
C ASP A 331 -31.16 -22.50 -31.91
N SER A 332 -32.23 -22.04 -31.26
CA SER A 332 -32.22 -20.74 -30.56
C SER A 332 -33.32 -20.59 -29.52
N TYR A 333 -33.02 -19.90 -28.42
CA TYR A 333 -34.02 -19.49 -27.44
C TYR A 333 -33.69 -18.16 -26.77
N THR A 334 -34.71 -17.56 -26.17
CA THR A 334 -34.60 -16.33 -25.37
C THR A 334 -35.08 -16.58 -23.94
N VAL A 335 -34.37 -16.01 -22.97
CA VAL A 335 -34.78 -15.97 -21.55
C VAL A 335 -34.85 -14.53 -21.08
N LYS A 336 -35.91 -14.20 -20.35
CA LYS A 336 -36.03 -12.96 -19.60
C LYS A 336 -35.84 -13.26 -18.11
N LEU A 337 -34.87 -12.62 -17.48
CA LEU A 337 -34.55 -12.77 -16.06
C LEU A 337 -34.71 -11.42 -15.36
N LYS A 338 -35.55 -11.34 -14.33
CA LYS A 338 -35.67 -10.10 -13.53
C LYS A 338 -34.43 -9.90 -12.66
N THR A 339 -34.05 -8.65 -12.44
CA THR A 339 -32.87 -8.25 -11.65
C THR A 339 -33.22 -7.86 -10.21
N ASP A 340 -34.51 -7.69 -9.89
CA ASP A 340 -35.05 -7.31 -8.57
C ASP A 340 -34.67 -8.23 -7.39
N ARG A 341 -34.19 -9.44 -7.68
CA ARG A 341 -33.76 -10.43 -6.68
C ARG A 341 -32.28 -10.81 -6.80
N LEU A 342 -31.56 -10.16 -7.71
CA LEU A 342 -30.15 -10.44 -7.95
C LEU A 342 -29.29 -9.53 -7.06
N MET A 343 -28.10 -10.00 -6.69
CA MET A 343 -27.10 -9.16 -6.05
C MET A 343 -26.52 -8.16 -7.05
N ASP A 344 -25.94 -7.07 -6.54
CA ASP A 344 -25.20 -6.13 -7.39
C ASP A 344 -23.76 -6.61 -7.67
N GLY A 345 -23.23 -6.20 -8.82
CA GLY A 345 -21.88 -6.49 -9.27
C GLY A 345 -21.82 -7.34 -10.54
N VAL A 346 -20.67 -7.99 -10.77
CA VAL A 346 -20.41 -8.76 -12.00
C VAL A 346 -21.06 -10.15 -11.94
N ALA A 347 -22.11 -10.35 -12.73
CA ALA A 347 -22.73 -11.65 -12.97
C ALA A 347 -22.02 -12.38 -14.12
N HIS A 348 -21.80 -13.69 -13.96
CA HIS A 348 -21.26 -14.56 -14.99
C HIS A 348 -22.35 -15.47 -15.53
N PHE A 349 -22.49 -15.55 -16.85
CA PHE A 349 -23.34 -16.51 -17.52
C PHE A 349 -22.47 -17.42 -18.39
N THR A 350 -22.53 -18.73 -18.14
CA THR A 350 -21.79 -19.73 -18.92
C THR A 350 -22.75 -20.73 -19.55
N LEU A 351 -22.63 -20.91 -20.87
CA LEU A 351 -23.29 -21.98 -21.62
C LEU A 351 -22.38 -23.20 -21.66
N PHE A 352 -22.95 -24.36 -21.35
CA PHE A 352 -22.29 -25.64 -21.41
C PHE A 352 -22.91 -26.55 -22.47
N SER A 353 -22.08 -27.39 -23.09
CA SER A 353 -22.54 -28.49 -23.92
C SER A 353 -23.28 -29.54 -23.08
N LYS A 354 -23.98 -30.46 -23.75
CA LYS A 354 -24.61 -31.60 -23.07
C LYS A 354 -23.62 -32.49 -22.30
N GLU A 355 -22.34 -32.49 -22.69
CA GLU A 355 -21.23 -33.16 -22.01
C GLU A 355 -20.62 -32.33 -20.85
N GLY A 356 -21.10 -31.11 -20.62
CA GLY A 356 -20.63 -30.21 -19.57
C GLY A 356 -19.34 -29.46 -19.90
N GLN A 357 -18.99 -29.31 -21.19
CA GLN A 357 -17.88 -28.44 -21.59
C GLN A 357 -18.36 -26.98 -21.67
N PRO A 358 -17.66 -26.00 -21.08
CA PRO A 358 -18.00 -24.58 -21.25
C PRO A 358 -17.79 -24.17 -22.71
N ILE A 359 -18.81 -23.58 -23.32
CA ILE A 359 -18.82 -23.17 -24.74
C ILE A 359 -18.70 -21.65 -24.85
N CYS A 360 -19.59 -20.91 -24.19
CA CYS A 360 -19.64 -19.45 -24.23
C CYS A 360 -19.73 -18.89 -22.81
N GLU A 361 -19.11 -17.73 -22.58
CA GLU A 361 -19.21 -17.03 -21.31
C GLU A 361 -19.42 -15.54 -21.50
N ARG A 362 -20.32 -14.95 -20.71
CA ARG A 362 -20.66 -13.53 -20.77
C ARG A 362 -20.76 -12.95 -19.37
N LEU A 363 -19.97 -11.91 -19.12
CA LEU A 363 -20.05 -11.08 -17.91
C LEU A 363 -21.11 -10.01 -18.08
N VAL A 364 -21.90 -9.69 -17.06
CA VAL A 364 -22.86 -8.59 -17.09
C VAL A 364 -22.83 -7.90 -15.74
N PHE A 365 -22.71 -6.58 -15.71
CA PHE A 365 -22.85 -5.83 -14.47
C PHE A 365 -24.33 -5.66 -14.15
N VAL A 366 -24.74 -6.12 -12.96
CA VAL A 366 -26.09 -5.98 -12.41
C VAL A 366 -26.06 -4.89 -11.34
N ASP A 367 -26.99 -3.94 -11.44
CA ASP A 367 -27.16 -2.81 -10.53
C ASP A 367 -28.64 -2.47 -10.51
N HIS A 368 -29.36 -3.00 -9.52
CA HIS A 368 -30.80 -2.80 -9.43
C HIS A 368 -31.12 -1.68 -8.44
N PRO A 369 -31.93 -0.66 -8.81
CA PRO A 369 -32.25 0.45 -7.91
C PRO A 369 -32.88 0.05 -6.58
N ASP A 370 -33.61 -1.08 -6.51
CA ASP A 370 -34.21 -1.55 -5.26
C ASP A 370 -33.18 -2.20 -4.30
N ASN A 371 -31.97 -2.52 -4.78
CA ASN A 371 -30.86 -2.98 -3.94
C ASN A 371 -30.06 -1.83 -3.32
N ASP A 372 -30.26 -0.59 -3.80
CA ASP A 372 -29.45 0.55 -3.40
C ASP A 372 -29.70 0.93 -1.93
N LYS A 373 -28.64 0.77 -1.14
CA LYS A 373 -28.56 1.33 0.21
C LYS A 373 -27.79 2.63 0.17
N ARG A 374 -28.36 3.65 0.82
CA ARG A 374 -27.82 5.00 0.86
C ARG A 374 -27.23 5.28 2.22
N LEU A 375 -25.95 5.61 2.23
CA LEU A 375 -25.26 6.12 3.41
C LEU A 375 -25.48 7.64 3.50
N LEU A 376 -26.33 8.05 4.43
CA LEU A 376 -26.66 9.45 4.67
C LEU A 376 -25.68 10.03 5.69
N VAL A 377 -24.97 11.07 5.27
CA VAL A 377 -23.98 11.80 6.06
C VAL A 377 -24.49 13.24 6.22
N ALA A 378 -24.93 13.58 7.42
CA ALA A 378 -25.59 14.86 7.70
C ALA A 378 -24.85 15.63 8.80
N GLN A 379 -24.24 16.74 8.41
CA GLN A 379 -23.62 17.72 9.29
C GLN A 379 -24.69 18.62 9.93
N ASN A 380 -24.43 19.07 11.17
CA ASN A 380 -25.36 19.93 11.89
C ASN A 380 -25.35 21.41 11.44
N ALA A 381 -24.40 21.82 10.60
CA ALA A 381 -24.36 23.13 9.95
C ALA A 381 -23.53 23.06 8.65
N GLU A 382 -23.85 23.87 7.64
CA GLU A 382 -23.05 23.99 6.41
C GLU A 382 -21.79 24.84 6.60
N LYS A 383 -21.80 25.72 7.60
CA LYS A 383 -20.72 26.64 7.93
C LYS A 383 -20.37 26.56 9.41
N TYR A 384 -19.08 26.53 9.69
CA TYR A 384 -18.54 26.56 11.04
C TYR A 384 -17.49 27.67 11.14
N GLY A 385 -17.38 28.29 12.31
CA GLY A 385 -16.24 29.11 12.66
C GLY A 385 -15.00 28.28 12.97
N THR A 386 -13.86 28.93 13.12
CA THR A 386 -12.61 28.32 13.59
C THR A 386 -12.76 27.76 15.02
N ARG A 387 -12.14 26.60 15.30
CA ARG A 387 -12.18 25.93 16.62
C ARG A 387 -13.60 25.65 17.15
N GLN A 388 -14.59 25.60 16.27
CA GLN A 388 -15.99 25.31 16.60
C GLN A 388 -16.22 23.80 16.63
N LYS A 389 -17.09 23.35 17.55
CA LYS A 389 -17.55 21.96 17.59
C LYS A 389 -18.48 21.66 16.41
N ALA A 390 -18.17 20.65 15.63
CA ALA A 390 -18.98 20.11 14.54
C ALA A 390 -19.52 18.73 14.89
N GLY A 391 -20.72 18.42 14.42
CA GLY A 391 -21.39 17.13 14.61
C GLY A 391 -21.89 16.57 13.28
N VAL A 392 -21.60 15.30 13.03
CA VAL A 392 -21.99 14.57 11.82
C VAL A 392 -22.80 13.34 12.21
N ALA A 393 -24.05 13.30 11.78
CA ALA A 393 -24.92 12.15 11.92
C ALA A 393 -24.78 11.23 10.70
N ILE A 394 -24.60 9.93 10.96
CA ILE A 394 -24.43 8.90 9.94
C ILE A 394 -25.53 7.85 10.11
N LYS A 395 -26.23 7.51 9.03
CA LYS A 395 -27.20 6.41 8.99
C LYS A 395 -27.24 5.76 7.60
N VAL A 396 -27.57 4.47 7.54
CA VAL A 396 -27.78 3.76 6.27
C VAL A 396 -29.25 3.38 6.12
N THR A 397 -29.84 3.76 4.99
CA THR A 397 -31.24 3.45 4.65
C THR A 397 -31.38 2.90 3.24
N ASP A 398 -32.37 2.05 2.99
CA ASP A 398 -32.84 1.75 1.62
C ASP A 398 -33.89 2.76 1.14
N SER A 399 -34.48 2.50 -0.03
CA SER A 399 -35.57 3.28 -0.63
C SER A 399 -36.84 3.29 0.21
N ASP A 400 -37.11 2.22 0.96
CA ASP A 400 -38.26 2.07 1.87
C ASP A 400 -38.04 2.75 3.23
N GLY A 401 -36.82 3.21 3.51
CA GLY A 401 -36.43 3.85 4.77
C GLY A 401 -36.03 2.87 5.88
N THR A 402 -35.87 1.58 5.57
CA THR A 402 -35.35 0.56 6.49
C THR A 402 -33.92 0.89 6.88
N LEU A 403 -33.59 0.79 8.17
CA LEU A 403 -32.26 1.12 8.68
C LEU A 403 -31.35 -0.11 8.72
N TYR A 404 -30.11 0.05 8.27
CA TYR A 404 -29.13 -1.02 8.18
C TYR A 404 -27.98 -0.85 9.18
N LYS A 405 -27.54 -1.98 9.71
CA LYS A 405 -26.37 -2.11 10.59
C LYS A 405 -25.12 -2.32 9.75
N GLY A 406 -23.97 -1.88 10.24
CA GLY A 406 -22.70 -2.04 9.52
C GLY A 406 -21.51 -1.43 10.23
N ASP A 407 -20.36 -1.58 9.59
CA ASP A 407 -19.07 -1.09 10.05
C ASP A 407 -18.49 -0.10 9.02
N PHE A 408 -18.18 1.10 9.48
CA PHE A 408 -17.81 2.25 8.65
C PHE A 408 -16.53 2.91 9.17
N SER A 409 -15.86 3.65 8.29
CA SER A 409 -14.76 4.53 8.62
C SER A 409 -15.01 5.90 8.02
N MET A 410 -14.63 6.96 8.74
CA MET A 410 -14.85 8.34 8.33
C MET A 410 -13.57 9.16 8.37
N SER A 411 -13.35 9.94 7.32
CA SER A 411 -12.35 11.01 7.29
C SER A 411 -13.01 12.37 7.07
N VAL A 412 -12.39 13.41 7.63
CA VAL A 412 -12.76 14.81 7.41
C VAL A 412 -11.49 15.56 7.03
N VAL A 413 -11.38 15.95 5.76
CA VAL A 413 -10.15 16.48 5.16
C VAL A 413 -10.43 17.73 4.33
N THR A 414 -9.42 18.57 4.11
CA THR A 414 -9.56 19.73 3.21
C THR A 414 -9.93 19.28 1.81
N LYS A 415 -10.82 20.01 1.13
CA LYS A 415 -11.24 19.70 -0.26
C LYS A 415 -10.07 19.74 -1.25
N SER A 416 -9.04 20.52 -0.94
CA SER A 416 -7.76 20.56 -1.67
C SER A 416 -7.01 19.23 -1.69
N ASN A 417 -7.31 18.29 -0.78
CA ASN A 417 -6.66 16.97 -0.70
C ASN A 417 -7.24 15.93 -1.68
N GLN A 418 -8.31 16.27 -2.41
CA GLN A 418 -8.95 15.34 -3.34
C GLN A 418 -8.06 15.09 -4.57
N LEU A 419 -8.11 13.85 -5.09
CA LEU A 419 -7.47 13.55 -6.37
C LEU A 419 -8.07 14.44 -7.48
N PRO A 420 -7.23 14.98 -8.40
CA PRO A 420 -7.70 15.66 -9.59
C PRO A 420 -8.72 14.82 -10.36
N LYS A 421 -9.68 15.45 -11.03
CA LYS A 421 -10.75 14.76 -11.79
C LYS A 421 -10.25 13.77 -12.85
N ASN A 422 -9.04 13.96 -13.35
CA ASN A 422 -8.41 13.11 -14.36
C ASN A 422 -7.59 11.95 -13.77
N MET A 423 -7.57 11.80 -12.44
CA MET A 423 -6.87 10.75 -11.74
C MET A 423 -7.88 9.74 -11.20
N ALA A 424 -7.61 8.46 -11.44
CA ALA A 424 -8.50 7.37 -11.08
C ALA A 424 -8.84 7.37 -9.59
N LYS A 425 -10.13 7.28 -9.30
CA LYS A 425 -10.64 7.11 -7.94
C LYS A 425 -11.08 5.68 -7.72
N SER A 426 -10.94 5.22 -6.49
CA SER A 426 -11.46 3.94 -6.05
C SER A 426 -11.97 4.10 -4.62
N ASP A 427 -13.14 3.53 -4.40
CA ASP A 427 -13.84 3.45 -3.12
C ASP A 427 -14.27 1.99 -2.87
N ILE A 428 -14.79 1.71 -1.67
CA ILE A 428 -15.19 0.35 -1.30
C ILE A 428 -16.26 -0.25 -2.23
N LYS A 429 -17.20 0.55 -2.74
CA LYS A 429 -18.29 0.07 -3.62
C LYS A 429 -17.72 -0.35 -4.98
N SER A 430 -16.95 0.53 -5.60
CA SER A 430 -16.32 0.30 -6.91
C SER A 430 -15.27 -0.82 -6.89
N TRP A 431 -14.52 -0.96 -5.80
CA TRP A 431 -13.59 -2.07 -5.63
C TRP A 431 -14.31 -3.42 -5.50
N LEU A 432 -15.31 -3.52 -4.61
CA LEU A 432 -15.93 -4.80 -4.28
C LEU A 432 -16.88 -5.31 -5.37
N LEU A 433 -17.64 -4.41 -6.01
CA LEU A 433 -18.66 -4.78 -6.98
C LEU A 433 -18.12 -4.91 -8.41
N LEU A 434 -17.01 -4.24 -8.74
CA LEU A 434 -16.47 -4.17 -10.11
C LEU A 434 -14.99 -4.58 -10.19
N ASP A 435 -14.08 -3.76 -9.66
CA ASP A 435 -12.65 -3.88 -9.99
C ASP A 435 -12.04 -5.22 -9.50
N SER A 436 -12.37 -5.65 -8.28
CA SER A 436 -11.90 -6.92 -7.73
C SER A 436 -12.45 -8.16 -8.44
N ASP A 437 -13.59 -8.04 -9.13
CA ASP A 437 -14.17 -9.12 -9.94
C ASP A 437 -13.65 -9.11 -11.39
N LEU A 438 -12.83 -8.13 -11.75
CA LEU A 438 -12.12 -8.05 -13.03
C LEU A 438 -10.59 -8.10 -12.86
N GLY A 439 -10.10 -8.58 -11.71
CA GLY A 439 -8.67 -8.75 -11.45
C GLY A 439 -7.92 -7.46 -11.08
N GLY A 440 -8.62 -6.38 -10.74
CA GLY A 440 -8.01 -5.11 -10.31
C GLY A 440 -7.49 -4.24 -11.46
N THR A 441 -7.84 -4.55 -12.71
CA THR A 441 -7.30 -3.91 -13.92
C THR A 441 -8.08 -2.67 -14.36
N VAL A 442 -9.23 -2.37 -13.74
CA VAL A 442 -10.04 -1.22 -14.16
C VAL A 442 -9.32 0.06 -13.77
N LYS A 443 -9.08 0.92 -14.77
CA LYS A 443 -8.29 2.14 -14.57
C LYS A 443 -8.95 3.08 -13.57
N ASP A 444 -10.22 3.42 -13.78
CA ASP A 444 -11.00 4.33 -12.94
C ASP A 444 -12.37 3.70 -12.61
N PRO A 445 -12.44 2.79 -11.62
CA PRO A 445 -13.65 2.05 -11.34
C PRO A 445 -14.76 2.92 -10.74
N SER A 446 -14.45 3.96 -9.95
CA SER A 446 -15.46 4.85 -9.36
C SER A 446 -16.28 5.60 -10.41
N TYR A 447 -15.74 5.87 -11.61
CA TYR A 447 -16.47 6.51 -12.71
C TYR A 447 -17.81 5.84 -13.04
N PHE A 448 -17.91 4.52 -12.88
CA PHE A 448 -19.12 3.75 -13.19
C PHE A 448 -20.19 3.80 -12.09
N PHE A 449 -19.89 4.35 -10.91
CA PHE A 449 -20.78 4.41 -9.74
C PHE A 449 -21.24 5.83 -9.39
N GLU A 450 -20.81 6.83 -10.15
CA GLU A 450 -21.36 8.18 -10.08
C GLU A 450 -22.72 8.26 -10.84
N ASP A 451 -23.32 9.46 -10.97
CA ASP A 451 -24.65 9.68 -11.61
C ASP A 451 -24.96 8.79 -12.83
N VAL A 452 -26.07 8.06 -12.79
CA VAL A 452 -26.43 7.06 -13.81
C VAL A 452 -26.75 7.74 -15.15
N SER A 453 -25.86 7.57 -16.14
CA SER A 453 -26.06 8.04 -17.51
C SER A 453 -26.14 6.87 -18.51
N SER A 454 -26.83 7.07 -19.64
CA SER A 454 -26.88 6.08 -20.72
C SER A 454 -25.50 5.76 -21.29
N GLU A 455 -24.60 6.74 -21.28
CA GLU A 455 -23.19 6.59 -21.68
C GLU A 455 -22.44 5.67 -20.71
N ARG A 456 -22.60 5.85 -19.40
CA ARG A 456 -21.97 4.98 -18.38
C ARG A 456 -22.46 3.54 -18.49
N LYS A 457 -23.76 3.33 -18.68
CA LYS A 457 -24.32 1.98 -18.92
C LYS A 457 -23.73 1.36 -20.19
N PHE A 458 -23.57 2.15 -21.24
CA PHE A 458 -22.92 1.70 -22.48
C PHE A 458 -21.46 1.29 -22.25
N LEU A 459 -20.68 2.13 -21.56
CA LEU A 459 -19.26 1.90 -21.29
C LEU A 459 -19.04 0.74 -20.32
N LEU A 460 -19.90 0.57 -19.32
CA LEU A 460 -19.82 -0.54 -18.37
C LEU A 460 -20.09 -1.87 -19.08
N ASP A 461 -21.06 -1.92 -19.99
CA ASP A 461 -21.29 -3.10 -20.82
C ASP A 461 -20.13 -3.37 -21.79
N ALA A 462 -19.54 -2.32 -22.38
CA ALA A 462 -18.33 -2.45 -23.20
C ALA A 462 -17.12 -2.94 -22.38
N LEU A 463 -16.99 -2.50 -21.13
CA LEU A 463 -15.98 -3.00 -20.19
C LEU A 463 -16.16 -4.49 -19.94
N MET A 464 -17.40 -4.95 -19.68
CA MET A 464 -17.71 -6.38 -19.49
C MET A 464 -17.39 -7.24 -20.72
N LEU A 465 -17.49 -6.68 -21.93
CA LEU A 465 -17.17 -7.38 -23.18
C LEU A 465 -15.67 -7.49 -23.45
N THR A 466 -14.89 -6.52 -22.98
CA THR A 466 -13.44 -6.41 -23.24
C THR A 466 -12.60 -7.08 -22.16
N HIS A 467 -13.14 -7.25 -20.96
CA HIS A 467 -12.44 -7.91 -19.86
C HIS A 467 -12.75 -9.41 -19.84
N GLY A 468 -11.73 -10.22 -20.12
CA GLY A 468 -11.81 -11.68 -20.08
C GLY A 468 -11.31 -12.32 -18.79
N TRP A 469 -11.17 -11.55 -17.70
CA TRP A 469 -10.65 -12.07 -16.43
C TRP A 469 -11.62 -13.08 -15.83
N ARG A 470 -11.05 -14.17 -15.31
CA ARG A 470 -11.80 -15.24 -14.65
C ARG A 470 -11.16 -15.54 -13.31
N ARG A 471 -11.97 -15.61 -12.27
CA ARG A 471 -11.52 -16.03 -10.95
C ARG A 471 -11.07 -17.50 -10.92
N PHE A 472 -11.69 -18.35 -11.73
CA PHE A 472 -11.29 -19.74 -11.94
C PHE A 472 -11.60 -20.18 -13.37
N ALA A 473 -10.85 -21.13 -13.92
CA ALA A 473 -11.25 -21.80 -15.15
C ALA A 473 -12.23 -22.94 -14.83
N TRP A 474 -13.33 -23.04 -15.56
CA TRP A 474 -14.26 -24.18 -15.47
C TRP A 474 -13.58 -25.56 -15.61
N LYS A 475 -12.46 -25.60 -16.33
CA LYS A 475 -11.63 -26.81 -16.46
C LYS A 475 -11.00 -27.25 -15.13
N ASP A 476 -10.64 -26.30 -14.26
CA ASP A 476 -10.05 -26.57 -12.95
C ASP A 476 -11.13 -27.05 -11.97
N LEU A 477 -12.33 -26.46 -12.03
CA LEU A 477 -13.50 -26.99 -11.33
C LEU A 477 -13.88 -28.38 -11.84
N ALA A 478 -13.78 -28.67 -13.14
CA ALA A 478 -14.17 -29.96 -13.72
C ALA A 478 -13.25 -31.10 -13.27
N GLN A 479 -11.96 -30.83 -13.04
CA GLN A 479 -11.01 -31.77 -12.43
C GLN A 479 -11.30 -31.94 -10.92
N GLU A 480 -10.82 -32.99 -10.26
CA GLU A 480 -10.99 -33.21 -8.80
C GLU A 480 -10.23 -32.17 -7.92
N GLN A 481 -9.69 -31.11 -8.53
CA GLN A 481 -8.86 -30.10 -7.86
C GLN A 481 -9.63 -29.18 -6.89
N VAL A 482 -10.98 -29.22 -6.87
CA VAL A 482 -11.79 -28.46 -5.87
C VAL A 482 -11.48 -28.91 -4.43
N ASN A 483 -10.97 -30.13 -4.25
CA ASN A 483 -10.57 -30.68 -2.94
C ASN A 483 -9.05 -30.58 -2.69
N ARG A 484 -8.30 -29.81 -3.48
CA ARG A 484 -6.85 -29.68 -3.25
C ARG A 484 -6.62 -28.90 -1.96
N LYS A 485 -5.87 -29.50 -1.02
CA LYS A 485 -5.46 -28.81 0.21
C LYS A 485 -4.72 -27.52 -0.16
N PRO A 486 -5.15 -26.34 0.34
CA PRO A 486 -4.53 -25.07 -0.03
C PRO A 486 -3.07 -25.05 0.42
N THR A 487 -2.20 -24.45 -0.39
CA THR A 487 -0.78 -24.24 -0.05
C THR A 487 -0.66 -23.37 1.19
N TYR A 488 -1.46 -22.32 1.25
CA TYR A 488 -1.61 -21.43 2.39
C TYR A 488 -2.97 -21.65 3.04
N SER A 489 -3.01 -22.27 4.22
CA SER A 489 -4.24 -22.28 5.01
C SER A 489 -4.54 -20.88 5.56
N PRO A 490 -5.81 -20.52 5.83
CA PRO A 490 -6.14 -19.26 6.50
C PRO A 490 -5.32 -19.09 7.78
N GLU A 491 -4.66 -17.94 7.93
CA GLU A 491 -3.77 -17.69 9.07
C GLU A 491 -4.59 -17.20 10.26
N LYS A 492 -4.54 -17.93 11.37
CA LYS A 492 -5.19 -17.56 12.63
C LYS A 492 -4.30 -16.67 13.48
N ALA A 493 -4.89 -15.75 14.24
CA ALA A 493 -4.15 -14.80 15.08
C ALA A 493 -3.77 -15.39 16.45
N GLU A 494 -3.49 -16.70 16.50
CA GLU A 494 -3.08 -17.43 17.71
C GLU A 494 -1.68 -17.01 18.19
N GLY A 495 -0.89 -16.39 17.31
CA GLY A 495 0.40 -15.80 17.64
C GLY A 495 1.40 -15.80 16.49
N ILE A 496 2.58 -15.25 16.74
CA ILE A 496 3.68 -15.16 15.80
C ILE A 496 4.61 -16.34 16.03
N THR A 497 4.89 -17.07 14.95
CA THR A 497 5.94 -18.10 14.94
C THR A 497 7.25 -17.47 14.51
N LEU A 498 8.28 -17.62 15.34
CA LEU A 498 9.62 -17.11 15.11
C LEU A 498 10.47 -18.22 14.55
N SER A 499 10.70 -18.20 13.24
CA SER A 499 11.49 -19.20 12.55
C SER A 499 12.66 -18.58 11.81
N GLY A 500 13.71 -19.38 11.63
CA GLY A 500 14.92 -18.92 10.98
C GLY A 500 15.95 -20.02 10.91
N TYR A 501 17.19 -19.63 10.70
CA TYR A 501 18.31 -20.53 10.64
C TYR A 501 19.60 -19.93 11.21
N THR A 502 20.55 -20.79 11.51
CA THR A 502 21.89 -20.46 12.00
C THR A 502 22.94 -20.76 10.92
N ALA A 503 23.81 -19.79 10.66
CA ALA A 503 24.86 -19.88 9.64
C ALA A 503 26.09 -19.07 10.04
N LEU A 504 27.20 -19.21 9.30
CA LEU A 504 28.37 -18.35 9.51
C LEU A 504 28.04 -16.88 9.15
N ASN A 505 28.34 -15.94 10.04
CA ASN A 505 28.02 -14.52 9.86
C ASN A 505 28.57 -13.93 8.55
N LYS A 506 29.80 -14.31 8.17
CA LYS A 506 30.45 -13.85 6.92
C LYS A 506 30.04 -14.64 5.68
N ASN A 507 29.35 -15.78 5.83
CA ASN A 507 28.92 -16.63 4.72
C ASN A 507 27.62 -17.38 5.10
N PRO A 508 26.45 -16.75 4.88
CA PRO A 508 25.13 -17.30 5.25
C PRO A 508 24.77 -18.63 4.54
N ASP A 509 25.47 -18.99 3.47
CA ASP A 509 25.25 -20.25 2.75
C ASP A 509 25.79 -21.45 3.53
N VAL A 510 26.75 -21.21 4.42
CA VAL A 510 27.31 -22.26 5.29
C VAL A 510 26.46 -22.37 6.56
N ARG A 511 25.42 -23.21 6.48
CA ARG A 511 24.54 -23.55 7.61
C ARG A 511 25.30 -24.27 8.71
N LYS A 512 24.98 -23.94 9.97
CA LYS A 512 25.62 -24.53 11.15
C LYS A 512 24.59 -24.91 12.19
N GLN A 513 24.79 -26.06 12.83
CA GLN A 513 24.01 -26.43 13.99
C GLN A 513 24.47 -25.61 15.21
N ALA A 514 23.52 -25.09 15.99
CA ALA A 514 23.77 -24.29 17.17
C ALA A 514 22.56 -24.34 18.12
N THR A 515 22.79 -24.08 19.41
CA THR A 515 21.69 -23.90 20.38
C THR A 515 21.23 -22.45 20.34
N VAL A 516 19.96 -22.22 19.99
CA VAL A 516 19.32 -20.91 19.98
C VAL A 516 18.46 -20.76 21.23
N ALA A 517 18.54 -19.64 21.92
CA ALA A 517 17.64 -19.27 23.00
C ALA A 517 16.76 -18.09 22.61
N LEU A 518 15.49 -18.17 22.97
CA LEU A 518 14.50 -17.12 22.88
C LEU A 518 14.22 -16.56 24.28
N ARG A 519 14.21 -15.25 24.45
CA ARG A 519 13.69 -14.58 25.65
C ARG A 519 12.67 -13.51 25.29
N ILE A 520 11.57 -13.47 26.05
CA ILE A 520 10.53 -12.43 25.99
C ILE A 520 10.30 -11.96 27.43
N PRO A 521 11.09 -11.00 27.94
CA PRO A 521 11.08 -10.59 29.34
C PRO A 521 9.72 -10.13 29.84
N GLU A 522 8.98 -9.37 29.02
CA GLU A 522 7.65 -8.84 29.34
C GLU A 522 6.62 -9.93 29.63
N ARG A 523 6.85 -11.15 29.12
CA ARG A 523 6.02 -12.34 29.35
C ARG A 523 6.66 -13.39 30.24
N GLY A 524 7.90 -13.19 30.68
CA GLY A 524 8.66 -14.19 31.42
C GLY A 524 8.96 -15.47 30.63
N ILE A 525 8.90 -15.43 29.29
CA ILE A 525 9.16 -16.61 28.44
C ILE A 525 10.65 -16.71 28.19
N SER A 526 11.22 -17.90 28.43
CA SER A 526 12.61 -18.22 28.10
C SER A 526 12.67 -19.67 27.62
N GLU A 527 12.99 -19.86 26.34
CA GLU A 527 13.03 -21.18 25.70
C GLU A 527 14.37 -21.39 24.99
N THR A 528 14.77 -22.65 24.81
CA THR A 528 15.99 -23.01 24.08
C THR A 528 15.73 -24.18 23.14
N GLN A 529 16.30 -24.13 21.94
CA GLN A 529 16.17 -25.16 20.93
C GLN A 529 17.52 -25.40 20.25
N ILE A 530 17.89 -26.67 20.05
CA ILE A 530 19.02 -27.05 19.20
C ILE A 530 18.53 -27.02 17.76
N THR A 531 19.23 -26.28 16.89
CA THR A 531 18.87 -26.21 15.48
C THR A 531 19.06 -27.56 14.77
N ASP A 532 18.39 -27.77 13.65
CA ASP A 532 18.56 -29.00 12.86
C ASP A 532 19.89 -29.02 12.08
N ALA A 533 20.14 -30.08 11.30
CA ALA A 533 21.36 -30.21 10.48
C ALA A 533 21.50 -29.11 9.40
N ARG A 534 20.43 -28.41 9.05
CA ARG A 534 20.40 -27.24 8.15
C ARG A 534 20.40 -25.92 8.93
N GLY A 535 20.61 -25.97 10.24
CA GLY A 535 20.64 -24.82 11.13
C GLY A 535 19.26 -24.24 11.43
N ARG A 536 18.14 -24.89 11.07
CA ARG A 536 16.78 -24.36 11.24
C ARG A 536 16.30 -24.43 12.69
N PHE A 537 15.52 -23.43 13.12
CA PHE A 537 14.81 -23.39 14.40
C PHE A 537 13.42 -22.76 14.23
N SER A 538 12.55 -22.97 15.21
CA SER A 538 11.21 -22.37 15.26
C SER A 538 10.70 -22.31 16.71
N PHE A 539 10.25 -21.14 17.14
CA PHE A 539 9.59 -20.90 18.43
C PHE A 539 8.17 -20.35 18.23
N GLY A 540 7.28 -20.58 19.21
CA GLY A 540 5.90 -20.09 19.19
C GLY A 540 4.89 -21.09 18.61
N PRO A 541 3.66 -20.65 18.29
CA PRO A 541 3.23 -19.25 18.18
C PRO A 541 3.10 -18.52 19.53
N TYR A 542 3.43 -17.22 19.56
CA TYR A 542 3.21 -16.34 20.72
C TYR A 542 2.35 -15.13 20.35
N PRO A 543 1.31 -14.78 21.13
CA PRO A 543 0.46 -13.63 20.84
C PRO A 543 1.15 -12.32 21.25
N LEU A 544 2.24 -11.97 20.56
CA LEU A 544 3.06 -10.81 20.88
C LEU A 544 2.39 -9.51 20.47
N GLU A 545 2.40 -8.54 21.38
CA GLU A 545 1.89 -7.18 21.13
C GLU A 545 3.02 -6.24 20.69
N ASN A 546 2.64 -5.14 20.02
CA ASN A 546 3.59 -4.16 19.54
C ASN A 546 4.39 -3.53 20.70
N GLY A 547 5.71 -3.59 20.64
CA GLY A 547 6.62 -3.05 21.66
C GLY A 547 7.21 -4.08 22.64
N GLU A 548 6.70 -5.32 22.68
CA GLU A 548 7.33 -6.39 23.47
C GLU A 548 8.67 -6.79 22.86
N LYS A 549 9.76 -6.69 23.64
CA LYS A 549 11.10 -6.97 23.17
C LYS A 549 11.36 -8.47 23.16
N THR A 550 11.75 -8.98 22.00
CA THR A 550 12.13 -10.38 21.83
C THR A 550 13.63 -10.48 21.59
N TYR A 551 14.29 -11.41 22.29
CA TYR A 551 15.73 -11.60 22.20
C TYR A 551 16.01 -13.01 21.67
N LEU A 552 16.88 -13.11 20.68
CA LEU A 552 17.35 -14.37 20.13
C LEU A 552 18.88 -14.42 20.22
N GLU A 553 19.42 -15.42 20.92
CA GLU A 553 20.86 -15.58 21.11
C GLU A 553 21.32 -17.00 20.79
N VAL A 554 22.57 -17.15 20.35
CA VAL A 554 23.23 -18.45 20.23
C VAL A 554 23.95 -18.75 21.55
N VAL A 555 23.47 -19.74 22.30
CA VAL A 555 23.93 -20.03 23.68
C VAL A 555 25.20 -20.87 23.69
N GLU A 556 25.29 -21.91 22.86
CA GLU A 556 26.46 -22.78 22.79
C GLU A 556 26.74 -23.22 21.36
N SER A 557 28.01 -23.05 20.93
CA SER A 557 28.53 -23.64 19.71
C SER A 557 29.32 -24.89 20.10
N PRO A 558 28.92 -26.10 19.67
CA PRO A 558 29.60 -27.32 20.08
C PRO A 558 30.94 -27.45 19.34
N LYS A 559 32.01 -26.85 19.90
CA LYS A 559 33.38 -27.39 20.04
C LYS A 559 34.41 -26.28 20.33
N LYS A 560 35.07 -26.42 21.48
CA LYS A 560 36.35 -25.80 21.83
C LYS A 560 37.38 -26.02 20.70
N ARG A 561 37.75 -24.97 19.97
CA ARG A 561 39.12 -24.73 19.48
C ARG A 561 39.23 -23.31 18.94
N ARG A 562 40.16 -22.53 19.50
CA ARG A 562 40.70 -21.29 18.92
C ARG A 562 41.13 -21.59 17.48
N SER A 563 40.30 -21.21 16.52
CA SER A 563 40.60 -21.14 15.10
C SER A 563 39.69 -20.09 14.49
N ASN A 564 40.20 -19.38 13.49
CA ASN A 564 39.63 -18.25 12.75
C ASN A 564 38.27 -18.51 12.04
N HIS A 565 37.45 -19.47 12.51
CA HIS A 565 36.17 -19.82 11.91
C HIS A 565 35.08 -18.86 12.42
N GLY A 566 34.44 -18.18 11.48
CA GLY A 566 33.54 -17.04 11.72
C GLY A 566 32.45 -17.31 12.76
N THR A 567 32.07 -16.25 13.48
CA THR A 567 30.94 -16.20 14.40
C THR A 567 29.67 -16.76 13.74
N ILE A 568 28.95 -17.65 14.42
CA ILE A 568 27.62 -18.10 13.98
C ILE A 568 26.62 -16.97 14.27
N ALA A 569 25.76 -16.67 13.30
CA ALA A 569 24.69 -15.68 13.41
C ALA A 569 23.32 -16.34 13.16
N ILE A 570 22.27 -15.68 13.66
CA ILE A 570 20.87 -16.05 13.46
C ILE A 570 20.31 -15.22 12.30
N PHE A 571 19.67 -15.88 11.36
CA PHE A 571 18.97 -15.27 10.23
C PHE A 571 17.49 -15.67 10.33
N LEU A 572 16.59 -14.69 10.47
CA LEU A 572 15.16 -14.96 10.50
C LEU A 572 14.59 -15.18 9.10
N ASP A 573 13.59 -16.06 9.03
CA ASP A 573 12.73 -16.14 7.86
C ASP A 573 11.88 -14.85 7.76
N LYS A 574 11.56 -14.44 6.53
CA LYS A 574 10.63 -13.35 6.31
C LYS A 574 9.27 -13.76 6.90
N ASN A 575 8.75 -12.99 7.85
CA ASN A 575 7.40 -13.19 8.40
C ASN A 575 6.30 -12.71 7.44
N ARG A 576 6.54 -12.76 6.12
CA ARG A 576 5.59 -12.42 5.05
C ARG A 576 5.92 -13.23 3.80
N PRO A 577 4.92 -13.62 3.00
CA PRO A 577 5.16 -14.24 1.70
C PRO A 577 5.77 -13.23 0.72
N GLU A 578 6.51 -13.71 -0.27
CA GLU A 578 6.97 -12.87 -1.37
C GLU A 578 5.87 -12.83 -2.44
N VAL A 579 5.29 -11.64 -2.66
CA VAL A 579 4.22 -11.42 -3.62
C VAL A 579 4.76 -10.53 -4.75
N PRO A 580 4.81 -11.01 -6.01
CA PRO A 580 5.18 -10.21 -7.17
C PRO A 580 4.36 -8.91 -7.24
N VAL A 581 4.99 -7.82 -7.66
CA VAL A 581 4.32 -6.52 -7.79
C VAL A 581 3.94 -6.35 -9.26
N THR A 582 2.64 -6.30 -9.53
CA THR A 582 2.10 -5.89 -10.82
C THR A 582 1.45 -4.54 -10.63
N ARG A 583 2.03 -3.49 -11.23
CA ARG A 583 1.42 -2.15 -11.23
C ARG A 583 0.44 -2.04 -12.38
N VAL A 584 -0.82 -1.83 -12.05
CA VAL A 584 -1.77 -1.25 -13.01
C VAL A 584 -1.48 0.24 -13.06
N GLU A 585 -1.11 0.80 -14.22
CA GLU A 585 -0.88 2.24 -14.40
C GLU A 585 -2.21 3.02 -14.28
N LYS A 586 -2.77 3.09 -13.07
CA LYS A 586 -4.00 3.84 -12.77
C LYS A 586 -3.73 5.35 -12.68
N ILE A 587 -2.50 5.72 -12.31
CA ILE A 587 -2.08 7.10 -12.06
C ILE A 587 -0.71 7.35 -12.70
N ARG A 588 -0.62 8.36 -13.57
CA ARG A 588 0.67 8.90 -14.05
C ARG A 588 1.02 10.14 -13.25
N PHE A 589 2.14 10.09 -12.54
CA PHE A 589 2.72 11.28 -11.92
C PHE A 589 3.27 12.16 -13.04
N SER A 590 2.74 13.37 -13.21
CA SER A 590 3.39 14.34 -14.10
C SER A 590 4.63 14.85 -13.38
N GLN A 591 5.82 14.37 -13.78
CA GLN A 591 7.11 14.93 -13.38
C GLN A 591 7.35 16.35 -13.95
N SER A 592 6.30 17.09 -14.33
CA SER A 592 6.42 18.53 -14.47
C SER A 592 6.78 19.04 -13.08
N LYS A 593 8.09 19.22 -12.82
CA LYS A 593 8.64 19.94 -11.68
C LYS A 593 7.64 21.05 -11.39
N LEU A 594 6.96 20.98 -10.25
CA LEU A 594 6.07 22.05 -9.80
C LEU A 594 6.93 23.31 -9.89
N ASN A 595 6.68 24.11 -10.92
CA ASN A 595 7.56 25.22 -11.23
C ASN A 595 7.54 26.11 -9.98
N PRO A 596 8.69 26.39 -9.34
CA PRO A 596 8.72 27.26 -8.16
C PRO A 596 8.01 28.59 -8.41
N GLU A 597 7.94 29.03 -9.67
CA GLU A 597 7.14 30.18 -10.14
C GLU A 597 5.62 30.07 -9.84
N ILE A 598 5.02 28.88 -9.80
CA ILE A 598 3.58 28.67 -9.50
C ILE A 598 3.31 28.82 -8.00
N ILE A 599 4.31 28.51 -7.17
CA ILE A 599 4.26 28.78 -5.74
C ILE A 599 4.44 30.29 -5.50
N LYS A 600 5.27 30.98 -6.30
CA LYS A 600 5.56 32.42 -6.26
C LYS A 600 4.46 33.33 -6.82
N LYS A 601 3.76 32.92 -7.88
CA LYS A 601 2.65 33.68 -8.48
C LYS A 601 1.35 33.15 -7.88
N GLY A 602 0.73 33.92 -6.99
CA GLY A 602 -0.60 33.64 -6.48
C GLY A 602 -1.52 33.18 -7.61
N VAL A 603 -2.14 32.02 -7.41
CA VAL A 603 -3.04 31.41 -8.39
C VAL A 603 -4.23 32.34 -8.54
N ASP A 604 -4.56 32.72 -9.77
CA ASP A 604 -5.80 33.43 -10.10
C ASP A 604 -6.97 32.68 -9.44
N PRO A 605 -7.77 33.32 -8.56
CA PRO A 605 -8.94 32.71 -7.93
C PRO A 605 -9.94 32.10 -8.93
N ASN A 606 -9.88 32.51 -10.20
CA ASN A 606 -10.73 32.01 -11.29
C ASN A 606 -10.07 30.95 -12.18
N SER A 607 -8.80 30.62 -11.97
CA SER A 607 -8.14 29.55 -12.73
C SER A 607 -8.52 28.18 -12.16
N LYS A 608 -9.07 27.30 -13.00
CA LYS A 608 -9.42 25.89 -12.67
C LYS A 608 -8.19 25.01 -12.42
N GLN A 609 -7.04 25.59 -12.04
CA GLN A 609 -5.74 24.94 -12.02
C GLN A 609 -5.14 24.89 -10.60
N SER A 610 -5.30 23.71 -10.00
CA SER A 610 -4.52 23.08 -8.90
C SER A 610 -5.03 23.16 -7.44
N ASP A 611 -6.03 22.32 -7.13
CA ASP A 611 -6.37 21.91 -5.75
C ASP A 611 -5.13 21.43 -4.95
N ILE A 612 -4.18 20.78 -5.64
CA ILE A 612 -2.94 20.24 -5.04
C ILE A 612 -2.03 21.35 -4.50
N SER A 613 -1.88 22.50 -5.19
CA SER A 613 -0.96 23.55 -4.72
C SER A 613 -1.45 24.20 -3.42
N THR A 614 -2.77 24.35 -3.29
CA THR A 614 -3.44 24.79 -2.06
C THR A 614 -3.16 23.81 -0.92
N TYR A 615 -3.31 22.50 -1.16
CA TYR A 615 -3.00 21.47 -0.17
C TYR A 615 -1.52 21.49 0.25
N LEU A 616 -0.58 21.63 -0.68
CA LEU A 616 0.84 21.71 -0.38
C LEU A 616 1.18 22.95 0.47
N ARG A 617 0.60 24.11 0.14
CA ARG A 617 0.75 25.35 0.95
C ARG A 617 0.20 25.16 2.37
N GLN A 618 -0.99 24.60 2.51
CA GLN A 618 -1.61 24.34 3.83
C GLN A 618 -0.78 23.36 4.66
N SER A 619 -0.31 22.26 4.06
CA SER A 619 0.52 21.25 4.71
C SER A 619 1.88 21.81 5.14
N TYR A 620 2.45 22.71 4.35
CA TYR A 620 3.67 23.42 4.67
C TYR A 620 3.48 24.41 5.84
N THR A 621 2.43 25.24 5.80
CA THR A 621 2.09 26.18 6.90
C THR A 621 1.91 25.44 8.22
N LYS A 622 1.25 24.28 8.19
CA LYS A 622 1.15 23.39 9.35
C LYS A 622 2.52 22.95 9.86
N LYS A 623 3.41 22.48 8.98
CA LYS A 623 4.77 22.04 9.35
C LYS A 623 5.58 23.17 9.99
N VAL A 624 5.52 24.38 9.44
CA VAL A 624 6.19 25.57 10.00
C VAL A 624 5.63 25.93 11.38
N ALA A 625 4.30 25.96 11.52
CA ALA A 625 3.68 26.23 12.82
C ALA A 625 4.00 25.13 13.85
N ASP A 626 3.98 23.87 13.46
CA ASP A 626 4.38 22.77 14.35
C ASP A 626 5.83 22.93 14.80
N PHE A 627 6.75 23.27 13.89
CA PHE A 627 8.17 23.50 14.17
C PHE A 627 8.40 24.72 15.08
N GLN A 628 7.73 25.85 14.84
CA GLN A 628 7.88 27.08 15.62
C GLN A 628 7.45 26.92 17.09
N TYR A 629 6.44 26.08 17.33
CA TYR A 629 5.89 25.85 18.66
C TYR A 629 6.28 24.47 19.23
N ASP A 630 7.26 23.78 18.63
CA ASP A 630 7.79 22.52 19.15
C ASP A 630 8.79 22.83 20.28
N PRO A 631 8.51 22.43 21.53
CA PRO A 631 9.39 22.72 22.66
C PRO A 631 10.73 21.98 22.61
N THR A 632 10.88 21.00 21.72
CA THR A 632 12.10 20.20 21.54
C THR A 632 13.01 20.72 20.44
N VAL A 633 12.55 21.71 19.67
CA VAL A 633 13.24 22.24 18.50
C VAL A 633 13.84 23.59 18.81
N THR A 634 15.13 23.75 18.55
CA THR A 634 15.81 25.05 18.54
C THR A 634 15.98 25.48 17.08
N GLN A 635 15.25 26.51 16.66
CA GLN A 635 15.47 27.14 15.35
C GLN A 635 16.80 27.90 15.39
N LEU A 636 17.73 27.53 14.52
CA LEU A 636 18.99 28.24 14.33
C LEU A 636 18.77 29.35 13.29
N ASP A 637 19.09 30.60 13.62
CA ASP A 637 19.22 31.67 12.62
C ASP A 637 20.41 31.39 11.69
N GLU A 638 20.46 32.08 10.55
CA GLU A 638 21.50 32.01 9.52
C GLU A 638 22.86 31.61 10.10
N VAL A 639 23.26 30.36 9.87
CA VAL A 639 24.60 29.91 10.23
C VAL A 639 25.51 30.36 9.11
N ALA A 640 26.03 31.58 9.21
CA ALA A 640 27.18 31.99 8.43
C ALA A 640 28.35 31.06 8.81
N VAL A 641 28.57 30.01 8.03
CA VAL A 641 29.72 29.11 8.18
C VAL A 641 30.96 29.89 7.74
N SER A 642 31.45 30.76 8.61
CA SER A 642 32.79 31.32 8.50
C SER A 642 33.74 30.28 9.07
N ALA A 643 34.35 29.51 8.17
CA ALA A 643 35.44 28.62 8.56
C ALA A 643 36.69 29.46 8.85
N GLN A 644 36.88 29.87 10.10
CA GLN A 644 38.25 29.98 10.61
C GLN A 644 38.72 28.56 10.91
N LYS A 645 39.83 28.15 10.31
CA LYS A 645 40.53 26.91 10.63
C LYS A 645 40.86 26.93 12.13
N LYS A 646 40.00 26.35 12.95
CA LYS A 646 40.27 26.11 14.37
C LYS A 646 41.28 24.98 14.44
N ASP A 647 42.48 25.29 14.90
CA ASP A 647 43.49 24.29 15.19
C ASP A 647 42.94 23.31 16.23
N VAL A 648 43.16 22.02 15.99
CA VAL A 648 42.66 20.86 16.78
C VAL A 648 43.16 20.88 18.25
N TYR A 649 43.97 21.86 18.62
CA TYR A 649 44.87 21.82 19.78
C TYR A 649 44.39 22.63 21.00
N ASP A 650 43.29 23.39 20.90
CA ASP A 650 42.72 24.19 22.02
C ASP A 650 41.82 23.39 22.98
N LYS A 651 41.69 22.07 22.80
CA LYS A 651 40.81 21.20 23.61
C LYS A 651 41.52 20.00 24.25
N VAL A 652 42.79 20.11 24.62
CA VAL A 652 43.39 19.07 25.47
C VAL A 652 43.15 19.41 26.95
N ASP A 653 42.08 18.86 27.50
CA ASP A 653 41.68 18.97 28.90
C ASP A 653 42.50 18.04 29.82
N THR A 654 43.81 17.95 29.58
CA THR A 654 44.74 17.23 30.46
C THR A 654 45.38 18.20 31.45
N PRO A 655 45.31 17.94 32.77
CA PRO A 655 46.00 18.75 33.76
C PRO A 655 47.52 18.61 33.59
N LEU A 656 48.13 19.54 32.87
CA LEU A 656 49.58 19.60 32.70
C LEU A 656 50.18 20.42 33.85
N LEU A 657 51.26 19.91 34.44
CA LEU A 657 52.00 20.64 35.48
C LEU A 657 52.65 21.92 34.90
N VAL A 658 53.02 21.88 33.61
CA VAL A 658 53.60 23.00 32.86
C VAL A 658 52.76 23.24 31.62
N THR A 659 52.17 24.44 31.51
CA THR A 659 51.27 24.79 30.40
C THR A 659 52.01 25.36 29.19
N ASN A 660 53.18 25.98 29.40
CA ASN A 660 54.03 26.56 28.36
C ASN A 660 55.40 25.86 28.32
N PRO A 661 55.54 24.75 27.58
CA PRO A 661 56.81 24.05 27.42
C PRO A 661 57.76 24.82 26.49
N ASN A 662 59.07 24.51 26.52
CA ASN A 662 60.00 25.13 25.57
C ASN A 662 59.77 24.66 24.13
N VAL A 663 59.32 23.41 23.94
CA VAL A 663 58.91 22.86 22.65
C VAL A 663 57.75 21.91 22.89
N ARG A 664 56.66 22.08 22.13
CA ARG A 664 55.58 21.09 22.02
C ARG A 664 55.56 20.56 20.59
N LEU A 665 55.62 19.26 20.44
CA LEU A 665 55.54 18.56 19.15
C LEU A 665 54.24 17.77 19.06
N PHE A 666 53.52 17.95 17.97
CA PHE A 666 52.36 17.12 17.64
C PHE A 666 52.76 16.14 16.54
N PRO A 667 52.55 14.82 16.70
CA PRO A 667 52.90 13.85 15.67
C PRO A 667 52.22 14.13 14.32
N ASP A 668 50.99 14.64 14.36
CA ASP A 668 50.14 14.89 13.17
C ASP A 668 50.57 16.13 12.36
N SER A 669 51.40 17.02 12.91
CA SER A 669 51.89 18.23 12.21
C SER A 669 53.27 18.06 11.57
N LEU A 670 53.80 16.83 11.56
CA LEU A 670 55.12 16.51 11.06
C LEU A 670 55.08 16.13 9.57
N ASP A 671 55.37 17.09 8.69
CA ASP A 671 55.25 17.00 7.21
C ASP A 671 56.22 16.00 6.52
N THR A 672 57.07 15.29 7.26
CA THR A 672 58.17 14.49 6.69
C THR A 672 58.32 13.14 7.38
N GLY A 673 57.91 12.06 6.71
CA GLY A 673 58.16 10.66 7.09
C GLY A 673 57.35 10.17 8.31
N ILE A 674 56.75 8.98 8.18
CA ILE A 674 56.02 8.31 9.28
C ILE A 674 57.04 8.00 10.39
N PRO A 675 56.90 8.57 11.61
CA PRO A 675 57.77 8.20 12.72
C PRO A 675 57.59 6.71 13.01
N VAL A 676 58.70 5.98 13.12
CA VAL A 676 58.70 4.53 13.38
C VAL A 676 58.66 4.29 14.90
N THR A 677 59.18 5.24 15.69
CA THR A 677 59.22 5.17 17.15
C THR A 677 58.88 6.52 17.79
N ALA A 678 58.45 6.51 19.06
CA ALA A 678 58.26 7.74 19.84
C ALA A 678 59.52 8.61 19.89
N MET A 679 60.70 7.98 19.84
CA MET A 679 62.00 8.65 19.81
C MET A 679 62.22 9.47 18.53
N ASP A 680 61.65 9.06 17.40
CA ASP A 680 61.72 9.81 16.13
C ASP A 680 60.92 11.11 16.20
N ILE A 681 59.84 11.14 17.00
CA ILE A 681 59.09 12.36 17.28
C ILE A 681 59.93 13.27 18.18
N ILE A 682 60.45 12.74 19.28
CA ILE A 682 61.24 13.52 20.25
C ILE A 682 62.51 14.10 19.59
N ALA A 683 63.17 13.36 18.70
CA ALA A 683 64.36 13.80 17.97
C ALA A 683 64.16 15.08 17.14
N ARG A 684 62.91 15.40 16.77
CA ARG A 684 62.58 16.60 15.98
C ARG A 684 62.52 17.86 16.83
N ALA A 685 62.59 17.74 18.17
CA ALA A 685 62.60 18.90 19.05
C ALA A 685 63.95 19.63 18.94
N PRO A 686 63.95 20.96 18.73
CA PRO A 686 65.18 21.74 18.68
C PRO A 686 66.06 21.53 19.91
N GLY A 687 67.30 21.09 19.72
CA GLY A 687 68.26 20.85 20.81
C GLY A 687 68.19 19.46 21.44
N ILE A 688 67.42 18.53 20.87
CA ILE A 688 67.49 17.11 21.20
C ILE A 688 68.42 16.39 20.21
N THR A 689 69.21 15.45 20.71
CA THR A 689 69.97 14.50 19.90
C THR A 689 69.62 13.09 20.34
N VAL A 690 69.07 12.31 19.42
CA VAL A 690 68.84 10.87 19.62
C VAL A 690 69.95 10.11 18.90
N SER A 691 70.56 9.12 19.56
CA SER A 691 71.66 8.33 19.02
C SER A 691 71.47 6.85 19.31
N GLY A 692 71.70 5.99 18.32
CA GLY A 692 71.46 4.54 18.40
C GLY A 692 70.41 4.07 17.39
N ILE A 693 70.16 2.76 17.36
CA ILE A 693 69.18 2.12 16.47
C ILE A 693 68.02 1.62 17.35
N PRO A 694 66.74 1.78 16.93
CA PRO A 694 65.61 1.20 17.64
C PRO A 694 65.79 -0.29 17.97
N PRO A 695 65.37 -0.77 19.16
CA PRO A 695 64.79 0.01 20.26
C PRO A 695 65.86 0.69 21.15
N ASN A 696 67.15 0.39 20.99
CA ASN A 696 68.24 0.83 21.88
C ASN A 696 68.74 2.26 21.60
N GLN A 697 67.84 3.24 21.58
CA GLN A 697 68.15 4.64 21.31
C GLN A 697 68.41 5.43 22.60
N THR A 698 69.46 6.22 22.64
CA THR A 698 69.78 7.13 23.76
C THR A 698 69.38 8.56 23.43
N LEU A 699 68.94 9.33 24.42
CA LEU A 699 68.51 10.71 24.27
C LEU A 699 69.45 11.68 25.01
N LYS A 700 69.80 12.79 24.37
CA LYS A 700 70.51 13.92 24.98
C LYS A 700 69.77 15.21 24.70
N ILE A 701 69.53 16.01 25.74
CA ILE A 701 68.99 17.37 25.64
C ILE A 701 70.16 18.34 25.81
N LYS A 702 70.35 19.26 24.85
CA LYS A 702 71.39 20.29 24.93
C LYS A 702 71.02 21.31 26.03
N THR A 703 71.72 21.26 27.15
CA THR A 703 71.56 22.22 28.27
C THR A 703 72.53 23.39 28.12
N PHE A 704 72.18 24.54 28.70
CA PHE A 704 72.95 25.79 28.58
C PHE A 704 74.17 25.86 29.53
N SER A 705 74.39 24.87 30.40
CA SER A 705 75.52 24.84 31.35
C SER A 705 76.24 23.49 31.34
N GLY A 706 77.56 23.53 31.12
CA GLY A 706 78.43 22.37 30.94
C GLY A 706 79.00 21.74 32.23
N HIS A 707 78.44 22.02 33.41
CA HIS A 707 79.00 21.50 34.67
C HIS A 707 77.92 21.05 35.67
N GLY A 708 77.81 19.72 35.83
CA GLY A 708 77.51 18.98 37.07
C GLY A 708 76.18 19.16 37.81
N ASN A 709 75.27 18.20 37.67
CA ASN A 709 74.62 17.56 38.83
C ASN A 709 74.02 16.18 38.47
N SER A 710 73.99 15.28 39.45
CA SER A 710 73.65 13.85 39.38
C SER A 710 72.17 13.56 39.08
N GLY A 711 71.66 14.03 37.94
CA GLY A 711 70.31 13.75 37.46
C GLY A 711 70.30 13.28 36.00
N GLY A 712 69.31 12.44 35.65
CA GLY A 712 69.03 12.01 34.28
C GLY A 712 68.06 12.97 33.57
N ILE A 713 67.68 12.63 32.33
CA ILE A 713 66.48 13.21 31.71
C ILE A 713 65.27 12.52 32.34
N LEU A 714 64.29 13.30 32.78
CA LEU A 714 63.05 12.75 33.32
C LEU A 714 62.08 12.43 32.16
N TYR A 715 61.54 11.22 32.12
CA TYR A 715 60.52 10.83 31.15
C TYR A 715 59.18 10.64 31.85
N LEU A 716 58.15 11.29 31.33
CA LEU A 716 56.81 11.27 31.88
C LEU A 716 55.83 10.88 30.79
N VAL A 717 54.91 9.95 31.07
CA VAL A 717 53.77 9.64 30.22
C VAL A 717 52.51 9.91 31.03
N ASN A 718 51.65 10.83 30.57
CA ASN A 718 50.46 11.29 31.31
C ASN A 718 50.79 11.67 32.78
N ASN A 719 51.85 12.48 32.97
CA ASN A 719 52.40 12.89 34.28
C ASN A 719 52.95 11.77 35.18
N SER A 720 53.05 10.52 34.71
CA SER A 720 53.66 9.41 35.46
C SER A 720 55.10 9.14 35.01
N GLU A 721 56.04 9.04 35.95
CA GLU A 721 57.46 8.79 35.65
C GLU A 721 57.63 7.39 35.05
N VAL A 722 58.29 7.30 33.89
CA VAL A 722 58.54 6.04 33.18
C VAL A 722 60.02 5.89 32.85
N PRO A 723 60.53 4.65 32.77
CA PRO A 723 61.90 4.42 32.31
C PRO A 723 62.03 4.67 30.80
N LEU A 724 63.26 4.95 30.31
CA LEU A 724 63.51 5.24 28.89
C LEU A 724 63.09 4.07 27.99
N GLU A 725 63.24 2.83 28.46
CA GLU A 725 62.84 1.60 27.77
C GLU A 725 61.34 1.61 27.41
N PHE A 726 60.51 2.22 28.26
CA PHE A 726 59.08 2.34 27.98
C PHE A 726 58.85 3.23 26.75
N ILE A 727 59.53 4.37 26.68
CA ILE A 727 59.46 5.32 25.55
C ILE A 727 59.98 4.68 24.26
N GLN A 728 61.07 3.91 24.34
CA GLN A 728 61.65 3.20 23.20
C GLN A 728 60.70 2.19 22.55
N THR A 729 59.77 1.64 23.33
CA THR A 729 58.76 0.65 22.87
C THR A 729 57.39 1.27 22.58
N MET A 730 57.22 2.57 22.78
CA MET A 730 55.93 3.25 22.67
C MET A 730 55.53 3.46 21.20
N ASP A 731 54.28 3.12 20.88
CA ASP A 731 53.71 3.35 19.55
C ASP A 731 53.50 4.86 19.29
N PRO A 732 54.05 5.43 18.20
CA PRO A 732 53.86 6.83 17.84
C PRO A 732 52.39 7.25 17.71
N SER A 733 51.49 6.34 17.32
CA SER A 733 50.06 6.61 17.11
C SER A 733 49.30 6.87 18.41
N ASP A 734 49.81 6.36 19.53
CA ASP A 734 49.24 6.59 20.86
C ASP A 734 49.59 7.98 21.43
N ILE A 735 50.50 8.72 20.78
CA ILE A 735 50.98 10.03 21.24
C ILE A 735 50.05 11.14 20.72
N LEU A 736 49.57 11.98 21.64
CA LEU A 736 48.85 13.22 21.30
C LEU A 736 49.85 14.36 21.06
N PHE A 737 50.77 14.57 22.00
CA PHE A 737 51.90 15.48 21.85
C PHE A 737 53.06 15.11 22.78
N VAL A 738 54.23 15.65 22.47
CA VAL A 738 55.45 15.56 23.26
C VAL A 738 55.89 16.97 23.66
N ASP A 739 56.04 17.21 24.96
CA ASP A 739 56.64 18.41 25.50
C ASP A 739 58.08 18.16 25.91
N VAL A 740 58.97 19.05 25.48
CA VAL A 740 60.37 19.05 25.88
C VAL A 740 60.62 20.26 26.76
N LEU A 741 60.99 19.98 28.00
CA LEU A 741 61.22 20.96 29.06
C LEU A 741 62.71 21.08 29.35
N ARG A 742 63.17 22.32 29.52
CA ARG A 742 64.55 22.74 29.80
C ARG A 742 64.52 23.86 30.82
N GLY A 743 65.63 24.14 31.49
CA GLY A 743 65.77 25.32 32.33
C GLY A 743 64.67 25.46 33.40
N VAL A 744 64.02 26.62 33.45
CA VAL A 744 63.02 26.98 34.47
C VAL A 744 61.77 26.12 34.32
N GLU A 745 61.39 25.76 33.10
CA GLU A 745 60.21 24.92 32.84
C GLU A 745 60.41 23.48 33.33
N ALA A 746 61.62 22.93 33.22
CA ALA A 746 61.95 21.61 33.78
C ALA A 746 62.01 21.62 35.32
N ALA A 747 62.32 22.77 35.95
CA ALA A 747 62.42 22.89 37.40
C ALA A 747 61.09 22.62 38.12
N ALA A 748 59.95 22.73 37.42
CA ALA A 748 58.63 22.37 37.94
C ALA A 748 58.55 20.90 38.41
N TYR A 749 59.39 20.02 37.86
CA TYR A 749 59.49 18.60 38.24
C TYR A 749 60.61 18.31 39.26
N GLY A 750 61.19 19.36 39.86
CA GLY A 750 62.21 19.24 40.90
C GLY A 750 63.60 18.82 40.40
N SER A 751 64.48 18.45 41.34
CA SER A 751 65.90 18.16 41.06
C SER A 751 66.15 16.97 40.11
N ARG A 752 65.15 16.11 39.90
CA ARG A 752 65.23 14.95 38.99
C ARG A 752 65.22 15.33 37.51
N ALA A 753 64.61 16.46 37.16
CA ALA A 753 64.58 16.99 35.80
C ALA A 753 65.74 17.97 35.52
N SER A 754 66.85 17.88 36.27
CA SER A 754 67.98 18.83 36.17
C SER A 754 68.66 18.84 34.80
N LYS A 755 68.49 17.80 33.98
CA LYS A 755 68.95 17.74 32.57
C LYS A 755 67.84 17.92 31.54
N GLY A 756 66.65 18.32 31.99
CA GLY A 756 65.43 18.43 31.19
C GLY A 756 64.44 17.30 31.44
N ALA A 757 63.22 17.47 30.93
CA ALA A 757 62.16 16.47 30.98
C ALA A 757 61.50 16.33 29.60
N VAL A 758 61.08 15.11 29.28
CA VAL A 758 60.22 14.79 28.14
C VAL A 758 58.88 14.32 28.69
N VAL A 759 57.82 15.08 28.43
CA VAL A 759 56.46 14.78 28.86
C VAL A 759 55.65 14.38 27.64
N ILE A 760 55.27 13.11 27.56
CA ILE A 760 54.41 12.58 26.50
C ILE A 760 52.99 12.53 27.03
N THR A 761 52.09 13.24 26.35
CA THR A 761 50.67 13.11 26.59
C THR A 761 50.13 12.16 25.54
N THR A 762 49.52 11.05 25.97
CA THR A 762 48.89 10.12 25.03
C THR A 762 47.57 10.67 24.55
N ARG A 763 47.13 10.25 23.35
CA ARG A 763 45.74 10.45 22.96
C ARG A 763 44.91 9.74 24.01
N SER A 764 44.13 10.51 24.78
CA SER A 764 43.10 9.91 25.59
C SER A 764 42.24 9.11 24.64
N ARG A 765 42.28 7.77 24.73
CA ARG A 765 41.13 6.98 24.31
C ARG A 765 40.02 7.45 25.22
N LYS A 766 39.30 8.48 24.77
CA LYS A 766 38.03 8.87 25.36
C LYS A 766 37.16 7.61 25.39
N SER A 767 37.10 7.00 26.56
CA SER A 767 35.96 6.19 26.95
C SER A 767 35.74 6.31 28.45
N ASP A 768 35.63 7.55 28.93
CA ASP A 768 34.75 7.85 30.07
C ASP A 768 33.83 9.00 29.65
N GLU A 769 32.86 8.65 28.79
CA GLU A 769 31.58 9.35 28.71
C GLU A 769 30.47 8.30 28.56
N LYS A 770 29.82 8.05 29.71
CA LYS A 770 28.59 7.25 29.96
C LYS A 770 28.75 5.74 29.77
N PRO A 771 27.96 4.90 30.50
CA PRO A 771 27.97 3.47 30.24
C PRO A 771 27.69 3.26 28.76
N ARG A 772 28.71 2.86 28.02
CA ARG A 772 28.47 2.19 26.75
C ARG A 772 27.72 0.93 27.14
N LEU A 773 26.43 0.89 26.83
CA LEU A 773 25.84 -0.36 26.38
C LEU A 773 26.82 -0.88 25.32
N ASP A 774 27.40 -2.04 25.60
CA ASP A 774 28.20 -2.80 24.65
C ASP A 774 27.27 -3.25 23.52
N TYR A 775 27.01 -2.34 22.58
CA TYR A 775 26.12 -2.50 21.41
C TYR A 775 26.82 -3.16 20.22
N ASP A 776 28.08 -3.59 20.36
CA ASP A 776 28.87 -4.12 19.23
C ASP A 776 28.33 -5.48 18.72
N LYS A 777 27.27 -6.01 19.35
CA LYS A 777 26.42 -7.09 18.84
C LYS A 777 25.00 -6.96 19.41
N ASP A 778 24.22 -5.94 19.06
CA ASP A 778 22.82 -5.85 19.48
C ASP A 778 22.06 -7.16 19.11
N PRO A 779 21.73 -8.08 20.05
CA PRO A 779 20.89 -9.24 19.78
C PRO A 779 19.42 -8.90 20.03
N ASN A 780 19.11 -7.60 20.17
CA ASN A 780 17.78 -7.08 20.40
C ASN A 780 17.07 -7.00 19.05
N LEU A 781 16.67 -8.14 18.53
CA LEU A 781 15.83 -8.16 17.36
C LEU A 781 14.42 -7.75 17.79
N ILE A 782 14.04 -6.50 17.53
CA ILE A 782 12.62 -6.12 17.59
C ILE A 782 11.94 -6.85 16.45
N ILE A 783 11.35 -8.00 16.78
CA ILE A 783 10.66 -8.84 15.80
C ILE A 783 9.36 -8.10 15.42
N PRO A 784 9.04 -7.96 14.12
CA PRO A 784 7.78 -7.37 13.70
C PRO A 784 6.59 -8.14 14.27
N ASN A 785 5.94 -7.52 15.27
CA ASN A 785 4.76 -8.03 15.94
C ASN A 785 3.47 -7.64 15.22
N PHE A 786 2.31 -8.11 15.71
CA PHE A 786 1.03 -7.56 15.28
C PHE A 786 1.00 -6.08 15.63
N TYR A 787 0.74 -5.26 14.61
CA TYR A 787 0.68 -3.82 14.81
C TYR A 787 -0.55 -3.46 15.64
N LYS A 788 -0.33 -2.60 16.63
CA LYS A 788 -1.38 -1.93 17.39
C LYS A 788 -1.50 -0.51 16.87
N GLU A 789 -2.72 -0.12 16.53
CA GLU A 789 -3.03 1.18 15.99
C GLU A 789 -2.67 2.31 16.94
N ARG A 790 -2.27 3.45 16.38
CA ARG A 790 -2.19 4.71 17.12
C ARG A 790 -3.57 5.35 17.15
N GLU A 791 -3.92 6.02 18.24
CA GLU A 791 -5.11 6.86 18.24
C GLU A 791 -4.86 8.13 17.44
N PHE A 792 -5.82 8.50 16.58
CA PHE A 792 -5.77 9.77 15.85
C PHE A 792 -6.00 10.92 16.82
N TYR A 793 -5.06 11.86 16.88
CA TYR A 793 -5.13 13.00 17.79
C TYR A 793 -6.21 14.03 17.38
N THR A 794 -7.18 14.25 18.27
CA THR A 794 -8.19 15.31 18.16
C THR A 794 -8.08 16.27 19.34
N PRO A 795 -7.74 17.56 19.15
CA PRO A 795 -7.78 18.56 20.20
C PRO A 795 -9.21 18.74 20.70
N THR A 796 -9.27 19.16 21.95
CA THR A 796 -10.49 19.67 22.55
C THR A 796 -10.38 21.19 22.64
N TYR A 797 -11.37 21.90 22.10
CA TYR A 797 -11.54 23.35 22.30
C TYR A 797 -12.72 23.63 23.23
N SER A 798 -12.86 22.79 24.27
CA SER A 798 -13.99 22.83 25.18
C SER A 798 -13.92 24.01 26.15
N THR A 799 -12.73 24.58 26.39
CA THR A 799 -12.52 25.74 27.27
C THR A 799 -12.12 27.00 26.51
N GLU A 800 -12.43 28.18 27.07
CA GLU A 800 -12.00 29.46 26.51
C GLU A 800 -10.47 29.59 26.43
N SER A 801 -9.73 29.02 27.39
CA SER A 801 -8.27 28.97 27.36
C SER A 801 -7.72 28.14 26.18
N GLN A 802 -8.37 27.02 25.83
CA GLN A 802 -8.00 26.21 24.68
C GLN A 802 -8.33 26.93 23.37
N LYS A 803 -9.47 27.60 23.28
CA LYS A 803 -9.84 28.43 22.13
C LYS A 803 -8.90 29.62 21.94
N ALA A 804 -8.40 30.20 23.03
CA ALA A 804 -7.45 31.31 23.01
C ALA A 804 -5.98 30.89 22.87
N ALA A 805 -5.68 29.60 22.67
CA ALA A 805 -4.29 29.12 22.57
C ALA A 805 -3.54 29.79 21.41
N VAL A 806 -2.31 30.24 21.68
CA VAL A 806 -1.46 31.01 20.74
C VAL A 806 -1.02 30.17 19.53
N LYS A 807 -0.78 28.87 19.73
CA LYS A 807 -0.46 27.95 18.63
C LYS A 807 -1.71 27.80 17.75
N HIS A 808 -1.55 28.10 16.46
CA HIS A 808 -2.60 27.90 15.46
C HIS A 808 -2.68 26.43 15.04
N ASP A 809 -3.90 25.95 14.79
CA ASP A 809 -4.22 24.58 14.40
C ASP A 809 -4.49 24.51 12.89
N TYR A 810 -3.43 24.33 12.11
CA TYR A 810 -3.50 24.25 10.65
C TYR A 810 -3.66 22.81 10.13
N ARG A 811 -4.33 21.93 10.89
CA ARG A 811 -4.54 20.54 10.44
C ARG A 811 -5.30 20.51 9.10
N THR A 812 -4.85 19.64 8.20
CA THR A 812 -5.53 19.35 6.93
C THR A 812 -6.49 18.16 7.04
N THR A 813 -6.25 17.25 7.98
CA THR A 813 -7.19 16.21 8.43
C THR A 813 -7.78 16.65 9.77
N LEU A 814 -9.07 17.03 9.80
CA LEU A 814 -9.78 17.38 11.04
C LEU A 814 -10.08 16.14 11.90
N LEU A 815 -10.39 15.03 11.24
CA LEU A 815 -10.82 13.80 11.89
C LEU A 815 -10.46 12.57 11.03
N TRP A 816 -9.93 11.54 11.68
CA TRP A 816 -9.94 10.16 11.18
C TRP A 816 -10.57 9.26 12.24
N ARG A 817 -11.66 8.58 11.87
CA ARG A 817 -12.35 7.60 12.71
C ARG A 817 -12.41 6.28 11.96
N PRO A 818 -11.50 5.33 12.24
CA PRO A 818 -11.42 4.10 11.47
C PRO A 818 -12.53 3.10 11.77
N ASN A 819 -13.15 3.15 12.96
CA ASN A 819 -14.19 2.22 13.37
C ASN A 819 -15.42 2.99 13.86
N ILE A 820 -16.50 2.91 13.09
CA ILE A 820 -17.84 3.42 13.40
C ILE A 820 -18.80 2.25 13.18
N THR A 821 -19.26 1.63 14.26
CA THR A 821 -20.22 0.53 14.19
C THR A 821 -21.63 1.06 14.45
N ILE A 822 -22.55 0.79 13.52
CA ILE A 822 -23.98 1.08 13.68
C ILE A 822 -24.67 -0.22 14.11
N GLU A 823 -24.93 -0.35 15.41
CA GLU A 823 -25.55 -1.56 16.01
C GLU A 823 -27.09 -1.48 16.09
N ASP A 824 -27.65 -0.28 16.19
CA ASP A 824 -29.09 -0.04 16.34
C ASP A 824 -29.68 0.63 15.09
N SER A 825 -31.00 0.55 14.94
CA SER A 825 -31.77 1.21 13.87
C SER A 825 -31.82 2.73 14.08
N GLY A 826 -30.68 3.38 14.32
CA GLY A 826 -30.57 4.79 14.64
C GLY A 826 -29.33 5.42 14.01
N SER A 827 -29.34 6.75 13.92
CA SER A 827 -28.19 7.52 13.47
C SER A 827 -27.08 7.52 14.53
N THR A 828 -25.83 7.33 14.10
CA THR A 828 -24.65 7.53 14.96
C THR A 828 -24.15 8.96 14.81
N LEU A 829 -23.95 9.68 15.92
CA LEU A 829 -23.41 11.04 15.91
C LEU A 829 -21.92 11.02 16.22
N VAL A 830 -21.11 11.55 15.30
CA VAL A 830 -19.67 11.74 15.49
C VAL A 830 -19.37 13.22 15.64
N ASN A 831 -18.68 13.58 16.73
CA ASN A 831 -18.31 14.95 17.03
C ASN A 831 -16.81 15.18 16.87
N PHE A 832 -16.44 16.35 16.38
CA PHE A 832 -15.06 16.83 16.31
C PHE A 832 -15.03 18.36 16.41
N PHE A 833 -13.84 18.95 16.36
CA PHE A 833 -13.68 20.39 16.29
C PHE A 833 -12.99 20.81 14.99
N THR A 834 -13.37 21.95 14.45
CA THR A 834 -12.66 22.61 13.34
C THR A 834 -11.31 23.16 13.82
N GLY A 835 -10.39 23.40 12.90
CA GLY A 835 -9.11 24.06 13.18
C GLY A 835 -9.15 25.55 12.86
N ASP A 836 -7.97 26.14 12.63
CA ASP A 836 -7.79 27.51 12.16
C ASP A 836 -7.60 27.59 10.63
N THR A 837 -7.51 26.44 9.95
CA THR A 837 -7.52 26.37 8.48
C THR A 837 -8.92 26.69 7.96
N ARG A 838 -9.05 27.82 7.26
CA ARG A 838 -10.28 28.21 6.56
C ARG A 838 -10.40 27.53 5.20
N GLY A 839 -11.64 27.35 4.73
CA GLY A 839 -11.97 26.78 3.43
C GLY A 839 -12.91 25.58 3.52
N ASP A 840 -13.05 24.89 2.40
CA ASP A 840 -13.96 23.77 2.27
C ASP A 840 -13.33 22.46 2.75
N PHE A 841 -14.13 21.68 3.47
CA PHE A 841 -13.81 20.36 3.96
C PHE A 841 -14.78 19.34 3.39
N VAL A 842 -14.27 18.15 3.10
CA VAL A 842 -15.04 16.98 2.65
C VAL A 842 -15.07 15.96 3.78
N ILE A 843 -16.27 15.51 4.12
CA ILE A 843 -16.54 14.36 4.96
C ILE A 843 -16.70 13.17 4.03
N LYS A 844 -15.88 12.14 4.20
CA LYS A 844 -15.95 10.90 3.45
C LYS A 844 -16.21 9.74 4.39
N VAL A 845 -17.26 8.99 4.15
CA VAL A 845 -17.60 7.79 4.91
C VAL A 845 -17.69 6.61 3.96
N GLU A 846 -16.97 5.55 4.28
CA GLU A 846 -17.01 4.28 3.54
C GLU A 846 -17.26 3.13 4.51
N GLY A 847 -17.96 2.09 4.06
CA GLY A 847 -18.12 0.87 4.85
C GLY A 847 -19.05 -0.14 4.21
N ILE A 848 -19.39 -1.15 5.00
CA ILE A 848 -20.20 -2.28 4.57
C ILE A 848 -21.29 -2.52 5.61
N THR A 849 -22.51 -2.75 5.14
CA THR A 849 -23.60 -3.24 5.98
C THR A 849 -23.38 -4.71 6.34
N ARG A 850 -24.00 -5.19 7.42
CA ARG A 850 -23.84 -6.58 7.90
C ARG A 850 -24.31 -7.65 6.92
N ASP A 851 -25.19 -7.29 6.00
CA ASP A 851 -25.65 -8.15 4.92
C ASP A 851 -24.82 -8.02 3.63
N GLY A 852 -23.66 -7.36 3.70
CA GLY A 852 -22.66 -7.37 2.63
C GLY A 852 -22.75 -6.25 1.60
N SER A 853 -23.64 -5.26 1.78
CA SER A 853 -23.72 -4.13 0.84
C SER A 853 -22.67 -3.07 1.17
N ALA A 854 -21.80 -2.82 0.20
CA ALA A 854 -20.84 -1.73 0.25
C ALA A 854 -21.53 -0.38 0.00
N VAL A 855 -21.29 0.59 0.87
CA VAL A 855 -21.89 1.93 0.79
C VAL A 855 -20.85 3.02 1.00
N VAL A 856 -21.06 4.14 0.33
CA VAL A 856 -20.21 5.32 0.37
C VAL A 856 -21.09 6.55 0.55
N GLY A 857 -20.63 7.51 1.35
CA GLY A 857 -21.33 8.74 1.65
C GLY A 857 -20.36 9.91 1.69
N TYR A 858 -20.78 11.03 1.11
CA TYR A 858 -20.00 12.26 1.03
C TYR A 858 -20.84 13.42 1.55
N SER A 859 -20.19 14.36 2.23
CA SER A 859 -20.77 15.67 2.54
C SER A 859 -19.69 16.73 2.58
N GLU A 860 -20.05 17.99 2.39
CA GLU A 860 -19.14 19.13 2.41
C GLU A 860 -19.60 20.21 3.39
N PHE A 861 -18.65 20.91 4.00
CA PHE A 861 -18.91 22.10 4.81
C PHE A 861 -17.75 23.09 4.69
N THR A 862 -17.99 24.34 5.08
CA THR A 862 -16.98 25.41 5.03
C THR A 862 -16.60 25.89 6.43
N VAL A 863 -15.31 26.15 6.65
CA VAL A 863 -14.80 26.84 7.85
C VAL A 863 -14.47 28.30 7.50
N GLU A 864 -15.12 29.24 8.20
CA GLU A 864 -15.00 30.70 7.99
C GLU A 864 -14.36 31.43 9.18
#